data_AF-A0A421F6Q7-F1
#
_entry.id   AF-A0A421F6Q7-F1
#
_cell.length_a   1.000
_cell.length_b   1.000
_cell.length_c   1.000
_cell.angle_alpha   90.00
_cell.angle_beta   90.00
_cell.angle_gamma   90.00
#
_symmetry.space_group_name_H-M   'P 1'
#
loop_
_entity.id
_entity.type
_entity.pdbx_description
1 polymer ?
#
loop_
_entity_poly.entity_id
_entity_poly.type
_entity_poly.pdbx_seq_one_letter_code
_entity_poly.pdbx_strand_id
1 'polypeptide(L)'
;MVGVTPINSTLSDILSNLLFIIVAIVVHCTASLVVIWDAFRNQWFWLGPPIAVQLPYGVEWAIFTFVTVELAGLAAVYGLTTSDQCRITVRDAFAWVFLPLLPKQKDDTQRLVHKGGKSKLLDAPHHGAGAPSKLDIPIRLSLVSGTSQPKDIEDGHYMAVKTPDPTGIEGGALREGGTPDLKSKDSLGLLVQYAAVGLNYGVLPATIYPFLQNYLNATGAQVTTAATLVVLPWSFKAFYGVLSDCFPIYGYRRRPYMVIGWVVCIAMLLVMACLPAGDPYYTVSSDRDIDPADYTPEIEARINSDAASQAAKYVMLMFFAAVGYVLSDVCADSIVVDYAQREPHETRGKTQSAIYVVRTVFVIIGQLLTGFCFNGEEYGGDFDFSLTFPQLMIILAVLTAPVIPITWCFIKEEKKPRVDFKNYMNELWVLLQKRAMYQVVFFTFFQGMFSSISYTASSPVQSYIVGVTPINSTLSEIFGNLLFMLGIIVTSKWGLQWNWRWMIVGTGVFVMIVDGITTFITIWDVFRSQWFWLGLPVAVQLPYGVGWMISTFVIVELSGVGNEGVVYGLISMVSNLSSPFATAMTLVIDQPFDLTTERIQADDHSIRADISYAVIIMYAMTAFSWVFLVFLPPQKEATQELLRTGGSSKILGGLTVCYLTFAFIWSLMTNIMAMFDSTSCLMIAGGSGC
;
A
#
# COMPACT_ATOMS: atom_id res chain seq x y z
N MET A 1 51.96 -1.58 12.03
CA MET A 1 51.19 -2.36 11.04
C MET A 1 50.25 -3.26 11.80
N VAL A 2 48.94 -3.06 11.64
CA VAL A 2 47.88 -3.96 12.14
C VAL A 2 46.91 -4.12 10.97
N GLY A 3 46.47 -5.36 10.70
CA GLY A 3 45.77 -5.68 9.44
C GLY A 3 44.35 -5.15 9.39
N VAL A 4 44.00 -4.42 8.33
CA VAL A 4 42.61 -4.21 7.93
C VAL A 4 42.15 -5.46 7.17
N THR A 5 41.22 -6.21 7.73
CA THR A 5 40.57 -7.33 7.04
C THR A 5 39.59 -6.83 5.97
N PRO A 6 39.46 -7.53 4.82
CA PRO A 6 38.69 -7.03 3.69
C PRO A 6 37.18 -7.23 3.87
N ILE A 7 36.48 -6.22 4.38
CA ILE A 7 35.01 -6.19 4.55
C ILE A 7 34.27 -6.48 3.23
N ASN A 8 34.87 -6.15 2.08
CA ASN A 8 34.23 -6.23 0.76
C ASN A 8 33.86 -7.65 0.32
N SER A 9 34.63 -8.70 0.68
CA SER A 9 34.22 -10.08 0.32
C SER A 9 33.01 -10.49 1.15
N THR A 10 33.08 -10.35 2.47
CA THR A 10 32.01 -10.76 3.39
C THR A 10 30.68 -10.07 3.06
N LEU A 11 30.69 -8.77 2.73
CA LEU A 11 29.47 -8.07 2.35
C LEU A 11 28.92 -8.55 0.98
N SER A 12 29.80 -8.85 0.02
CA SER A 12 29.40 -9.42 -1.28
C SER A 12 28.81 -10.83 -1.13
N ASP A 13 29.44 -11.67 -0.31
CA ASP A 13 29.01 -13.04 -0.03
C ASP A 13 27.68 -13.04 0.75
N ILE A 14 27.53 -12.15 1.74
CA ILE A 14 26.25 -11.95 2.45
C ILE A 14 25.16 -11.49 1.48
N LEU A 15 25.41 -10.49 0.62
CA LEU A 15 24.40 -10.01 -0.34
C LEU A 15 24.04 -11.07 -1.40
N SER A 16 25.01 -11.87 -1.84
CA SER A 16 24.79 -12.99 -2.77
C SER A 16 23.96 -14.09 -2.12
N ASN A 17 24.29 -14.47 -0.88
CA ASN A 17 23.53 -15.45 -0.10
C ASN A 17 22.13 -14.92 0.24
N LEU A 18 21.97 -13.64 0.59
CA LEU A 18 20.66 -13.04 0.86
C LEU A 18 19.79 -13.04 -0.41
N LEU A 19 20.35 -12.71 -1.58
CA LEU A 19 19.64 -12.78 -2.85
C LEU A 19 19.25 -14.23 -3.20
N PHE A 20 20.14 -15.19 -2.97
CA PHE A 20 19.86 -16.61 -3.15
C PHE A 20 18.76 -17.11 -2.21
N ILE A 21 18.79 -16.71 -0.93
CA ILE A 21 17.76 -17.01 0.07
C ILE A 21 16.42 -16.38 -0.32
N ILE A 22 16.39 -15.12 -0.76
CA ILE A 22 15.15 -14.45 -1.22
C ILE A 22 14.56 -15.20 -2.44
N VAL A 23 15.39 -15.59 -3.41
CA VAL A 23 14.93 -16.39 -4.57
C VAL A 23 14.45 -17.78 -4.13
N ALA A 24 15.17 -18.45 -3.23
CA ALA A 24 14.79 -19.75 -2.70
C ALA A 24 13.47 -19.70 -1.90
N ILE A 25 13.26 -18.65 -1.10
CA ILE A 25 12.00 -18.40 -0.36
C ILE A 25 10.85 -18.15 -1.36
N VAL A 26 11.05 -17.31 -2.39
CA VAL A 26 10.01 -17.08 -3.40
C VAL A 26 9.64 -18.37 -4.15
N VAL A 27 10.63 -19.23 -4.46
CA VAL A 27 10.41 -20.56 -5.06
C VAL A 27 9.71 -21.52 -4.07
N HIS A 28 10.08 -21.53 -2.79
CA HIS A 28 9.42 -22.37 -1.79
C HIS A 28 7.99 -21.92 -1.48
N CYS A 29 7.74 -20.62 -1.33
CA CYS A 29 6.41 -20.07 -1.14
C CYS A 29 5.51 -20.34 -2.36
N THR A 30 6.03 -20.25 -3.59
CA THR A 30 5.24 -20.62 -4.78
C THR A 30 4.99 -22.13 -4.89
N ALA A 31 5.93 -22.98 -4.48
CA ALA A 31 5.69 -24.43 -4.35
C ALA A 31 4.64 -24.75 -3.26
N SER A 32 4.71 -24.11 -2.09
CA SER A 32 3.70 -24.24 -1.03
C SER A 32 2.34 -23.71 -1.46
N LEU A 33 2.27 -22.63 -2.23
CA LEU A 33 1.01 -22.16 -2.83
C LEU A 33 0.40 -23.19 -3.79
N VAL A 34 1.22 -23.93 -4.56
CA VAL A 34 0.72 -25.05 -5.39
C VAL A 34 0.17 -26.18 -4.52
N VAL A 35 0.86 -26.58 -3.44
CA VAL A 35 0.39 -27.62 -2.51
C VAL A 35 -0.89 -27.19 -1.78
N ILE A 36 -0.97 -25.94 -1.31
CA ILE A 36 -2.15 -25.38 -0.64
C ILE A 36 -3.32 -25.25 -1.62
N TRP A 37 -3.06 -24.86 -2.88
CA TRP A 37 -4.09 -24.78 -3.93
C TRP A 37 -4.69 -26.15 -4.26
N ASP A 38 -3.85 -27.18 -4.43
CA ASP A 38 -4.35 -28.54 -4.67
C ASP A 38 -5.01 -29.14 -3.40
N ALA A 39 -4.59 -28.76 -2.19
CA ALA A 39 -5.31 -29.10 -0.96
C ALA A 39 -6.71 -28.46 -0.91
N PHE A 40 -6.84 -27.17 -1.21
CA PHE A 40 -8.12 -26.46 -1.32
C PHE A 40 -9.03 -27.12 -2.37
N ARG A 41 -8.46 -27.40 -3.56
CA ARG A 41 -9.15 -28.05 -4.68
C ARG A 41 -9.71 -29.43 -4.33
N ASN A 42 -8.96 -30.21 -3.55
CA ASN A 42 -9.37 -31.55 -3.12
C ASN A 42 -10.38 -31.53 -1.97
N GLN A 43 -10.40 -30.49 -1.11
CA GLN A 43 -11.37 -30.38 -0.01
C GLN A 43 -12.80 -30.02 -0.49
N TRP A 44 -12.94 -29.26 -1.57
CA TRP A 44 -14.26 -28.82 -2.07
C TRP A 44 -15.12 -29.91 -2.74
N PHE A 45 -14.62 -31.14 -2.89
CA PHE A 45 -15.31 -32.22 -3.61
C PHE A 45 -16.45 -32.93 -2.84
N TRP A 46 -16.76 -32.49 -1.61
CA TRP A 46 -17.75 -33.13 -0.72
C TRP A 46 -19.10 -32.40 -0.58
N LEU A 47 -19.31 -31.30 -1.32
CA LEU A 47 -20.61 -30.61 -1.42
C LEU A 47 -21.18 -30.69 -2.84
N GLY A 48 -22.50 -30.46 -2.95
CA GLY A 48 -23.33 -30.77 -4.13
C GLY A 48 -23.00 -30.03 -5.43
N PRO A 49 -23.70 -30.36 -6.53
CA PRO A 49 -23.27 -30.09 -7.90
C PRO A 49 -23.09 -28.59 -8.22
N PRO A 50 -22.02 -28.22 -8.95
CA PRO A 50 -21.66 -26.83 -9.19
C PRO A 50 -22.54 -26.14 -10.24
N ILE A 51 -22.87 -24.87 -9.99
CA ILE A 51 -23.32 -23.95 -11.04
C ILE A 51 -22.09 -23.62 -11.90
N ALA A 52 -22.10 -24.05 -13.16
CA ALA A 52 -20.91 -24.03 -14.00
C ALA A 52 -20.55 -22.63 -14.53
N VAL A 53 -19.54 -22.00 -13.91
CA VAL A 53 -18.76 -20.92 -14.54
C VAL A 53 -17.51 -21.55 -15.17
N GLN A 54 -17.59 -21.92 -16.44
CA GLN A 54 -16.45 -22.45 -17.18
C GLN A 54 -15.49 -21.32 -17.58
N LEU A 55 -14.42 -21.13 -16.79
CA LEU A 55 -13.22 -20.44 -17.28
C LEU A 55 -12.53 -21.32 -18.36
N PRO A 56 -12.04 -20.73 -19.46
CA PRO A 56 -11.44 -21.50 -20.54
C PRO A 56 -10.07 -22.07 -20.15
N TYR A 57 -9.92 -23.39 -20.28
CA TYR A 57 -8.67 -24.10 -20.04
C TYR A 57 -7.50 -23.50 -20.84
N GLY A 58 -6.42 -23.13 -20.13
CA GLY A 58 -5.15 -22.68 -20.71
C GLY A 58 -4.64 -21.32 -20.20
N VAL A 59 -5.52 -20.45 -19.69
CA VAL A 59 -5.12 -19.11 -19.19
C VAL A 59 -4.19 -19.19 -17.97
N GLU A 60 -4.48 -20.11 -17.05
CA GLU A 60 -3.72 -20.34 -15.80
C GLU A 60 -2.25 -20.70 -16.10
N TRP A 61 -2.04 -21.66 -17.01
CA TRP A 61 -0.71 -22.13 -17.41
C TRP A 61 0.09 -21.10 -18.20
N ALA A 62 -0.57 -20.23 -18.98
CA ALA A 62 0.11 -19.16 -19.70
C ALA A 62 0.75 -18.13 -18.74
N ILE A 63 0.05 -17.78 -17.65
CA ILE A 63 0.57 -16.87 -16.62
C ILE A 63 1.73 -17.52 -15.85
N PHE A 64 1.59 -18.80 -15.48
CA PHE A 64 2.64 -19.54 -14.77
C PHE A 64 3.93 -19.71 -15.61
N THR A 65 3.76 -19.98 -16.92
CA THR A 65 4.88 -20.07 -17.87
C THR A 65 5.56 -18.71 -18.06
N PHE A 66 4.80 -17.61 -18.11
CA PHE A 66 5.38 -16.27 -18.27
C PHE A 66 6.28 -15.89 -17.07
N VAL A 67 5.79 -16.10 -15.84
CA VAL A 67 6.56 -15.80 -14.61
C VAL A 67 7.82 -16.67 -14.50
N THR A 68 7.72 -17.96 -14.81
CA THR A 68 8.89 -18.87 -14.74
C THR A 68 9.92 -18.61 -15.82
N VAL A 69 9.52 -18.16 -17.02
CA VAL A 69 10.45 -17.80 -18.11
C VAL A 69 11.17 -16.46 -17.83
N GLU A 70 10.49 -15.44 -17.30
CA GLU A 70 11.14 -14.19 -16.87
C GLU A 70 12.17 -14.44 -15.75
N LEU A 71 11.83 -15.27 -14.75
CA LEU A 71 12.76 -15.64 -13.66
C LEU A 71 13.95 -16.48 -14.15
N ALA A 72 13.74 -17.40 -15.10
CA ALA A 72 14.84 -18.13 -15.74
C ALA A 72 15.75 -17.21 -16.59
N GLY A 73 15.16 -16.20 -17.24
CA GLY A 73 15.90 -15.15 -17.94
C GLY A 73 16.80 -14.33 -16.99
N LEU A 74 16.28 -13.94 -15.82
CA LEU A 74 17.06 -13.27 -14.78
C LEU A 74 18.23 -14.15 -14.28
N ALA A 75 17.99 -15.44 -14.01
CA ALA A 75 19.05 -16.36 -13.58
C ALA A 75 20.18 -16.51 -14.63
N ALA A 76 19.82 -16.52 -15.92
CA ALA A 76 20.78 -16.56 -17.01
C ALA A 76 21.58 -15.25 -17.17
N VAL A 77 20.95 -14.09 -16.96
CA VAL A 77 21.58 -12.76 -17.03
C VAL A 77 22.67 -12.58 -15.97
N TYR A 78 22.50 -13.16 -14.77
CA TYR A 78 23.48 -13.10 -13.68
C TYR A 78 24.50 -14.25 -13.66
N GLY A 79 24.51 -15.13 -14.67
CA GLY A 79 25.57 -16.13 -14.85
C GLY A 79 25.69 -17.18 -13.74
N LEU A 80 24.57 -17.54 -13.08
CA LEU A 80 24.54 -18.42 -11.92
C LEU A 80 24.75 -19.92 -12.26
N THR A 81 25.94 -20.26 -12.75
CA THR A 81 26.37 -21.64 -12.98
C THR A 81 27.85 -21.85 -12.61
N THR A 82 28.12 -22.33 -11.39
CA THR A 82 28.94 -23.54 -11.07
C THR A 82 29.38 -23.58 -9.60
N SER A 83 29.02 -24.65 -8.90
CA SER A 83 29.78 -25.24 -7.78
C SER A 83 29.33 -26.70 -7.62
N ASP A 84 30.26 -27.66 -7.59
CA ASP A 84 29.94 -29.08 -7.84
C ASP A 84 29.28 -29.84 -6.67
N GLN A 85 29.03 -29.18 -5.53
CA GLN A 85 28.49 -29.83 -4.32
C GLN A 85 26.96 -29.96 -4.25
N CYS A 86 26.19 -29.39 -5.18
CA CYS A 86 24.72 -29.49 -5.19
C CYS A 86 24.16 -30.14 -6.48
N ARG A 87 24.50 -31.41 -6.71
CA ARG A 87 23.97 -32.21 -7.84
C ARG A 87 22.61 -32.83 -7.55
N ILE A 88 21.59 -31.99 -7.35
CA ILE A 88 20.19 -32.33 -7.67
C ILE A 88 19.77 -31.36 -8.77
N THR A 89 19.90 -31.80 -10.02
CA THR A 89 19.73 -30.90 -11.18
C THR A 89 18.26 -30.58 -11.41
N VAL A 90 17.96 -29.34 -11.82
CA VAL A 90 16.60 -28.89 -12.21
C VAL A 90 15.96 -29.83 -13.25
N ARG A 91 16.77 -30.43 -14.13
CA ARG A 91 16.36 -31.45 -15.11
C ARG A 91 15.70 -32.67 -14.48
N ASP A 92 16.15 -33.09 -13.30
CA ASP A 92 15.69 -34.32 -12.66
C ASP A 92 14.40 -34.05 -11.85
N ALA A 93 14.24 -32.84 -11.30
CA ALA A 93 12.93 -32.35 -10.85
C ALA A 93 11.92 -32.25 -12.01
N PHE A 94 12.37 -31.76 -13.17
CA PHE A 94 11.56 -31.72 -14.40
C PHE A 94 11.10 -33.13 -14.83
N ALA A 95 11.99 -34.12 -14.71
CA ALA A 95 11.66 -35.52 -15.02
C ALA A 95 10.60 -36.11 -14.07
N TRP A 96 10.71 -35.84 -12.75
CA TRP A 96 9.70 -36.29 -11.78
C TRP A 96 8.33 -35.66 -12.00
N VAL A 97 8.27 -34.38 -12.37
CA VAL A 97 6.99 -33.65 -12.57
C VAL A 97 6.32 -34.00 -13.90
N PHE A 98 7.05 -34.06 -15.02
CA PHE A 98 6.43 -34.15 -16.34
C PHE A 98 6.31 -35.56 -16.93
N LEU A 99 7.14 -36.52 -16.51
CA LEU A 99 7.09 -37.89 -17.08
C LEU A 99 5.77 -38.63 -16.79
N PRO A 100 5.06 -38.42 -15.66
CA PRO A 100 3.71 -38.99 -15.45
C PRO A 100 2.60 -38.38 -16.31
N LEU A 101 2.84 -37.21 -16.94
CA LEU A 101 1.79 -36.38 -17.57
C LEU A 101 1.74 -36.49 -19.10
N LEU A 102 2.61 -37.28 -19.73
CA LEU A 102 2.58 -37.51 -21.17
C LEU A 102 1.49 -38.55 -21.55
N PRO A 103 0.52 -38.21 -22.44
CA PRO A 103 -0.49 -39.16 -22.87
C PRO A 103 0.13 -40.26 -23.73
N LYS A 104 -0.15 -41.53 -23.40
CA LYS A 104 0.24 -42.67 -24.24
C LYS A 104 -0.46 -42.61 -25.59
N GLN A 105 0.27 -42.31 -26.66
CA GLN A 105 -0.21 -42.56 -28.02
C GLN A 105 -0.53 -44.05 -28.18
N LYS A 106 -1.70 -44.34 -28.73
CA LYS A 106 -1.97 -45.59 -29.44
C LYS A 106 -1.64 -45.39 -30.91
N ASP A 107 -0.92 -46.33 -31.50
CA ASP A 107 -0.86 -46.48 -32.95
C ASP A 107 -2.23 -46.89 -33.50
N ASP A 108 -2.67 -46.22 -34.56
CA ASP A 108 -3.66 -46.73 -35.50
C ASP A 108 -3.36 -46.16 -36.90
N THR A 109 -2.39 -46.78 -37.58
CA THR A 109 -2.05 -46.45 -38.97
C THR A 109 -2.88 -47.32 -39.93
N GLN A 110 -3.87 -46.72 -40.61
CA GLN A 110 -4.36 -47.02 -41.99
C GLN A 110 -5.84 -46.63 -42.20
N ARG A 111 -6.13 -45.74 -43.17
CA ARG A 111 -7.03 -45.94 -44.34
C ARG A 111 -7.43 -44.61 -45.02
N LEU A 112 -7.68 -44.68 -46.34
CA LEU A 112 -8.19 -43.60 -47.23
C LEU A 112 -7.27 -42.36 -47.34
N VAL A 113 -6.55 -42.04 -48.43
CA VAL A 113 -6.59 -42.40 -49.87
C VAL A 113 -7.73 -41.76 -50.70
N HIS A 114 -7.31 -40.82 -51.57
CA HIS A 114 -7.97 -40.25 -52.77
C HIS A 114 -9.30 -39.45 -52.69
N LYS A 115 -9.17 -38.12 -52.85
CA LYS A 115 -9.70 -37.21 -53.92
C LYS A 115 -9.31 -35.76 -53.51
N GLY A 116 -8.86 -34.80 -54.32
CA GLY A 116 -8.90 -34.55 -55.77
C GLY A 116 -10.05 -33.60 -56.11
N GLY A 117 -9.90 -32.41 -56.72
CA GLY A 117 -8.71 -31.62 -57.14
C GLY A 117 -9.09 -30.54 -58.20
N LYS A 118 -8.21 -29.55 -58.50
CA LYS A 118 -8.36 -28.41 -59.47
C LYS A 118 -9.32 -27.27 -59.03
N SER A 119 -9.35 -26.05 -59.62
CA SER A 119 -8.30 -25.14 -60.19
C SER A 119 -8.93 -23.82 -60.71
N LYS A 120 -8.15 -22.73 -60.81
CA LYS A 120 -8.44 -21.41 -61.45
C LYS A 120 -9.37 -20.45 -60.65
N LEU A 121 -9.21 -19.12 -60.58
CA LEU A 121 -8.54 -18.05 -61.37
C LEU A 121 -9.44 -17.41 -62.46
N LEU A 122 -9.83 -16.13 -62.29
CA LEU A 122 -10.03 -15.08 -63.32
C LEU A 122 -10.46 -13.71 -62.72
N ASP A 123 -10.23 -12.64 -63.50
CA ASP A 123 -10.16 -11.20 -63.18
C ASP A 123 -11.51 -10.43 -62.98
N ALA A 124 -11.41 -9.09 -62.87
CA ALA A 124 -12.50 -8.09 -62.65
C ALA A 124 -12.91 -7.39 -64.01
N PRO A 125 -13.42 -6.13 -64.13
CA PRO A 125 -13.98 -5.13 -63.17
C PRO A 125 -15.24 -4.33 -63.69
N HIS A 126 -15.62 -3.23 -62.98
CA HIS A 126 -16.35 -1.99 -63.42
C HIS A 126 -17.90 -1.82 -63.45
N HIS A 127 -18.33 -0.71 -62.81
CA HIS A 127 -19.41 0.29 -63.11
C HIS A 127 -20.89 -0.06 -63.41
N GLY A 128 -21.83 0.76 -62.86
CA GLY A 128 -23.15 0.99 -63.49
C GLY A 128 -24.31 1.62 -62.70
N ALA A 129 -24.31 2.96 -62.48
CA ALA A 129 -25.46 3.92 -62.36
C ALA A 129 -26.71 3.67 -61.44
N GLY A 130 -27.38 4.75 -61.01
CA GLY A 130 -28.82 4.73 -60.64
C GLY A 130 -29.30 5.49 -59.38
N ALA A 131 -29.37 6.83 -59.40
CA ALA A 131 -30.14 7.66 -58.46
C ALA A 131 -31.33 8.34 -59.20
N PRO A 132 -32.36 8.95 -58.57
CA PRO A 132 -32.31 10.07 -57.60
C PRO A 132 -33.20 9.81 -56.34
N SER A 133 -33.40 10.70 -55.35
CA SER A 133 -33.50 12.18 -55.22
C SER A 133 -33.42 12.55 -53.70
N LYS A 134 -33.44 13.77 -53.11
CA LYS A 134 -33.37 15.25 -53.36
C LYS A 134 -33.40 15.90 -51.92
N LEU A 135 -33.35 17.20 -51.55
CA LEU A 135 -32.92 18.54 -52.03
C LEU A 135 -33.59 19.56 -51.06
N ASP A 136 -33.01 20.56 -50.37
CA ASP A 136 -31.65 21.14 -50.22
C ASP A 136 -31.54 21.77 -48.78
N ILE A 137 -30.43 22.21 -48.14
CA ILE A 137 -29.32 23.15 -48.48
C ILE A 137 -29.81 24.63 -48.62
N PRO A 138 -29.11 25.74 -48.24
CA PRO A 138 -27.85 26.01 -47.49
C PRO A 138 -28.00 27.06 -46.32
N ILE A 139 -26.89 27.75 -45.93
CA ILE A 139 -26.73 29.14 -45.37
C ILE A 139 -26.45 29.23 -43.85
N ARG A 140 -25.33 29.81 -43.33
CA ARG A 140 -24.04 30.28 -43.89
C ARG A 140 -22.89 30.01 -42.89
N LEU A 141 -21.65 29.91 -43.37
CA LEU A 141 -20.46 30.26 -42.58
C LEU A 141 -20.21 31.78 -42.64
N SER A 142 -19.91 32.40 -41.50
CA SER A 142 -19.36 33.76 -41.43
C SER A 142 -17.84 33.71 -41.19
N LEU A 143 -17.07 34.18 -42.17
CA LEU A 143 -15.63 34.34 -42.06
C LEU A 143 -15.27 35.77 -41.59
N VAL A 144 -13.99 35.97 -41.24
CA VAL A 144 -13.30 37.25 -40.94
C VAL A 144 -13.46 37.83 -39.52
N SER A 145 -12.31 37.87 -38.84
CA SER A 145 -11.85 38.76 -37.74
C SER A 145 -11.41 37.96 -36.51
N GLY A 146 -10.16 38.03 -36.05
CA GLY A 146 -9.01 38.78 -36.58
C GLY A 146 -7.69 38.29 -35.98
N THR A 147 -6.56 38.82 -36.45
CA THR A 147 -5.22 38.39 -36.01
C THR A 147 -4.89 38.81 -34.58
N SER A 148 -4.77 37.83 -33.68
CA SER A 148 -4.02 37.97 -32.43
C SER A 148 -3.41 36.63 -32.00
N GLN A 149 -2.14 36.41 -32.36
CA GLN A 149 -1.26 35.59 -31.52
C GLN A 149 -0.89 36.44 -30.30
N PRO A 150 -1.23 36.03 -29.06
CA PRO A 150 -0.46 36.47 -27.90
C PRO A 150 0.94 35.89 -28.05
N LYS A 151 1.97 36.73 -27.92
CA LYS A 151 3.35 36.24 -27.83
C LYS A 151 3.53 35.44 -26.55
N ASP A 152 4.44 34.47 -26.56
CA ASP A 152 5.16 34.09 -25.35
C ASP A 152 5.89 35.32 -24.80
N ILE A 153 5.62 35.69 -23.54
CA ILE A 153 6.52 36.38 -22.60
C ILE A 153 5.79 36.57 -21.25
N GLU A 154 6.52 36.26 -20.18
CA GLU A 154 6.38 36.76 -18.80
C GLU A 154 4.98 37.14 -18.30
N ASP A 155 4.32 36.21 -17.60
CA ASP A 155 3.60 36.61 -16.37
C ASP A 155 3.60 35.48 -15.32
N GLY A 156 3.64 35.85 -14.04
CA GLY A 156 3.87 34.95 -12.90
C GLY A 156 2.65 34.14 -12.44
N HIS A 157 1.65 33.94 -13.29
CA HIS A 157 0.40 33.28 -12.96
C HIS A 157 0.42 31.78 -13.24
N TYR A 158 -0.03 30.97 -12.28
CA TYR A 158 -0.40 29.59 -12.58
C TYR A 158 -1.60 29.54 -13.52
N MET A 159 -1.69 28.47 -14.30
CA MET A 159 -2.83 28.20 -15.19
C MET A 159 -4.09 27.90 -14.37
N ALA A 160 -4.86 28.94 -14.05
CA ALA A 160 -6.11 28.89 -13.29
C ALA A 160 -7.08 27.85 -13.86
N VAL A 161 -7.06 26.64 -13.26
CA VAL A 161 -7.71 25.37 -13.63
C VAL A 161 -8.43 25.38 -14.99
N LYS A 162 -7.64 25.50 -16.06
CA LYS A 162 -8.07 25.21 -17.43
C LYS A 162 -7.81 23.74 -17.71
N THR A 163 -8.77 22.87 -17.34
CA THR A 163 -8.86 21.53 -17.94
C THR A 163 -8.88 21.72 -19.46
N PRO A 164 -7.92 21.15 -20.24
CA PRO A 164 -7.83 21.39 -21.68
C PRO A 164 -9.15 21.12 -22.41
N ASP A 165 -9.33 21.77 -23.56
CA ASP A 165 -10.46 21.46 -24.42
C ASP A 165 -10.40 19.96 -24.78
N PRO A 166 -11.45 19.15 -24.51
CA PRO A 166 -11.43 17.71 -24.78
C PRO A 166 -11.19 17.36 -26.26
N THR A 167 -11.35 18.34 -27.16
CA THR A 167 -11.06 18.19 -28.60
C THR A 167 -9.58 18.39 -28.97
N GLY A 168 -8.75 18.89 -28.05
CA GLY A 168 -7.37 19.32 -28.35
C GLY A 168 -6.26 18.30 -28.04
N ILE A 169 -6.52 17.23 -27.27
CA ILE A 169 -5.51 16.23 -26.87
C ILE A 169 -6.04 14.82 -27.12
N GLU A 170 -5.23 13.97 -27.77
CA GLU A 170 -5.61 12.60 -28.13
C GLU A 170 -6.10 11.78 -26.92
N GLY A 171 -7.19 11.02 -27.13
CA GLY A 171 -7.71 10.07 -26.13
C GLY A 171 -8.29 10.69 -24.85
N GLY A 172 -8.52 12.02 -24.81
CA GLY A 172 -9.11 12.68 -23.64
C GLY A 172 -8.18 12.74 -22.42
N ALA A 173 -6.86 12.80 -22.64
CA ALA A 173 -5.88 13.09 -21.60
C ALA A 173 -6.10 14.50 -21.00
N LEU A 174 -5.77 14.68 -19.72
CA LEU A 174 -5.86 15.97 -19.01
C LEU A 174 -4.62 16.85 -19.24
N ARG A 175 -3.52 16.26 -19.75
CA ARG A 175 -2.22 16.91 -19.87
C ARG A 175 -1.45 16.41 -21.08
N GLU A 176 -0.71 17.31 -21.71
CA GLU A 176 0.15 17.04 -22.87
C GLU A 176 1.39 16.22 -22.49
N GLY A 177 1.97 15.52 -23.48
CA GLY A 177 3.23 14.79 -23.31
C GLY A 177 3.18 13.29 -23.63
N GLY A 178 2.05 12.77 -24.13
CA GLY A 178 1.88 11.38 -24.55
C GLY A 178 1.70 10.40 -23.39
N THR A 179 1.16 9.21 -23.68
CA THR A 179 0.98 8.15 -22.65
C THR A 179 2.34 7.73 -22.09
N PRO A 180 2.56 7.75 -20.76
CA PRO A 180 3.83 7.32 -20.18
C PRO A 180 4.09 5.83 -20.42
N ASP A 181 5.26 5.49 -20.99
CA ASP A 181 5.75 4.11 -20.96
C ASP A 181 6.34 3.80 -19.58
N LEU A 182 5.74 2.86 -18.86
CA LEU A 182 6.21 2.40 -17.56
C LEU A 182 7.56 1.65 -17.62
N LYS A 183 7.98 1.19 -18.81
CA LYS A 183 9.30 0.58 -19.06
C LYS A 183 10.39 1.61 -19.42
N SER A 184 10.03 2.88 -19.61
CA SER A 184 10.99 3.95 -19.90
C SER A 184 11.87 4.27 -18.68
N LYS A 185 13.04 4.87 -18.91
CA LYS A 185 13.96 5.28 -17.84
C LYS A 185 13.29 6.27 -16.85
N ASP A 186 12.52 7.21 -17.38
CA ASP A 186 11.85 8.24 -16.59
C ASP A 186 10.84 7.61 -15.61
N SER A 187 10.08 6.60 -16.06
CA SER A 187 9.19 5.78 -15.22
C SER A 187 9.94 4.83 -14.28
N LEU A 188 11.05 4.23 -14.69
CA LEU A 188 11.86 3.36 -13.82
C LEU A 188 12.36 4.13 -12.58
N GLY A 189 12.79 5.38 -12.76
CA GLY A 189 13.19 6.26 -11.65
C GLY A 189 12.07 6.48 -10.63
N LEU A 190 10.81 6.54 -11.10
CA LEU A 190 9.60 6.71 -10.28
C LEU A 190 9.22 5.41 -9.55
N LEU A 191 9.23 4.27 -10.25
CA LEU A 191 8.96 2.96 -9.66
C LEU A 191 9.95 2.63 -8.53
N VAL A 192 11.22 3.02 -8.67
CA VAL A 192 12.24 2.87 -7.61
C VAL A 192 11.95 3.71 -6.37
N GLN A 193 11.28 4.88 -6.49
CA GLN A 193 10.83 5.64 -5.31
C GLN A 193 9.83 4.81 -4.49
N TYR A 194 8.80 4.26 -5.15
CA TYR A 194 7.76 3.48 -4.48
C TYR A 194 8.25 2.14 -3.95
N ALA A 195 9.22 1.51 -4.61
CA ALA A 195 9.93 0.35 -4.07
C ALA A 195 10.65 0.70 -2.74
N ALA A 196 11.41 1.79 -2.72
CA ALA A 196 12.14 2.21 -1.53
C ALA A 196 11.23 2.69 -0.38
N VAL A 197 10.15 3.40 -0.69
CA VAL A 197 9.12 3.76 0.29
C VAL A 197 8.45 2.50 0.83
N GLY A 198 8.09 1.55 -0.04
CA GLY A 198 7.51 0.27 0.35
C GLY A 198 8.41 -0.51 1.31
N LEU A 199 9.70 -0.60 1.02
CA LEU A 199 10.67 -1.30 1.87
C LEU A 199 10.81 -0.66 3.26
N ASN A 200 10.98 0.67 3.31
CA ASN A 200 11.11 1.39 4.59
C ASN A 200 9.81 1.39 5.40
N TYR A 201 8.66 1.48 4.73
CA TYR A 201 7.32 1.37 5.35
C TYR A 201 6.99 -0.06 5.79
N GLY A 202 7.56 -1.08 5.17
CA GLY A 202 7.41 -2.48 5.56
C GLY A 202 8.31 -2.90 6.74
N VAL A 203 9.55 -2.42 6.79
CA VAL A 203 10.50 -2.79 7.87
C VAL A 203 10.27 -1.99 9.14
N LEU A 204 10.26 -0.65 9.07
CA LEU A 204 10.35 0.17 10.30
C LEU A 204 9.20 -0.07 11.28
N PRO A 205 7.91 -0.10 10.87
CA PRO A 205 6.81 -0.45 11.77
C PRO A 205 6.86 -1.90 12.26
N ALA A 206 7.26 -2.85 11.41
CA ALA A 206 7.34 -4.26 11.77
C ALA A 206 8.40 -4.55 12.84
N THR A 207 9.46 -3.74 12.95
CA THR A 207 10.46 -3.89 14.01
C THR A 207 9.98 -3.45 15.40
N ILE A 208 8.89 -2.68 15.50
CA ILE A 208 8.49 -2.01 16.76
C ILE A 208 8.12 -3.02 17.86
N TYR A 209 7.33 -4.04 17.54
CA TYR A 209 6.98 -5.10 18.50
C TYR A 209 8.19 -5.94 18.94
N PRO A 210 8.92 -6.65 18.06
CA PRO A 210 10.06 -7.48 18.47
C PRO A 210 11.19 -6.68 19.14
N PHE A 211 11.50 -5.46 18.67
CA PHE A 211 12.60 -4.68 19.24
C PHE A 211 12.22 -3.92 20.52
N LEU A 212 11.10 -3.19 20.53
CA LEU A 212 10.77 -2.38 21.70
C LEU A 212 10.12 -3.23 22.79
N GLN A 213 9.13 -4.07 22.44
CA GLN A 213 8.43 -4.86 23.43
C GLN A 213 9.26 -6.06 23.89
N ASN A 214 9.70 -6.93 22.99
CA ASN A 214 10.30 -8.21 23.40
C ASN A 214 11.77 -8.08 23.83
N TYR A 215 12.57 -7.28 23.10
CA TYR A 215 14.02 -7.13 23.36
C TYR A 215 14.34 -6.07 24.43
N LEU A 216 13.73 -4.88 24.36
CA LEU A 216 13.94 -3.79 25.34
C LEU A 216 12.96 -3.78 26.53
N ASN A 217 11.92 -4.63 26.52
CA ASN A 217 10.85 -4.66 27.54
C ASN A 217 10.14 -3.30 27.75
N ALA A 218 9.92 -2.56 26.66
CA ALA A 218 9.13 -1.33 26.65
C ALA A 218 7.64 -1.65 26.93
N THR A 219 6.97 -0.77 27.69
CA THR A 219 5.57 -0.99 28.08
C THR A 219 4.62 -0.92 26.87
N GLY A 220 3.45 -1.56 26.95
CA GLY A 220 2.46 -1.52 25.87
C GLY A 220 2.09 -0.09 25.44
N ALA A 221 2.04 0.87 26.38
CA ALA A 221 1.82 2.28 26.08
C ALA A 221 2.97 2.91 25.27
N GLN A 222 4.23 2.58 25.59
CA GLN A 222 5.41 3.02 24.83
C GLN A 222 5.44 2.40 23.43
N VAL A 223 5.04 1.13 23.29
CA VAL A 223 4.95 0.40 22.01
C VAL A 223 3.86 1.00 21.10
N THR A 224 2.66 1.25 21.64
CA THR A 224 1.56 1.94 20.91
C THR A 224 1.99 3.35 20.48
N THR A 225 2.62 4.11 21.38
CA THR A 225 3.16 5.44 21.07
C THR A 225 4.21 5.39 19.97
N ALA A 226 5.11 4.40 20.00
CA ALA A 226 6.14 4.22 18.99
C ALA A 226 5.54 4.00 17.59
N ALA A 227 4.54 3.11 17.47
CA ALA A 227 3.83 2.88 16.21
C ALA A 227 3.17 4.17 15.70
N THR A 228 2.48 4.90 16.58
CA THR A 228 1.85 6.19 16.26
C THR A 228 2.86 7.25 15.81
N LEU A 229 4.04 7.33 16.45
CA LEU A 229 5.10 8.28 16.08
C LEU A 229 5.74 7.95 14.73
N VAL A 230 6.03 6.69 14.43
CA VAL A 230 6.61 6.30 13.13
C VAL A 230 5.65 6.59 11.97
N VAL A 231 4.33 6.60 12.22
CA VAL A 231 3.30 6.97 11.23
C VAL A 231 3.02 8.48 11.18
N LEU A 232 3.31 9.26 12.24
CA LEU A 232 3.01 10.70 12.32
C LEU A 232 3.47 11.54 11.10
N PRO A 233 4.63 11.32 10.43
CA PRO A 233 5.02 12.07 9.24
C PRO A 233 4.03 11.98 8.06
N TRP A 234 3.23 10.92 7.97
CA TRP A 234 2.16 10.78 6.97
C TRP A 234 1.04 11.80 7.14
N SER A 235 0.88 12.38 8.34
CA SER A 235 -0.04 13.50 8.62
C SER A 235 0.52 14.88 8.21
N PHE A 236 1.73 14.95 7.65
CA PHE A 236 2.34 16.20 7.18
C PHE A 236 2.40 16.34 5.65
N LYS A 237 1.85 15.36 4.89
CA LYS A 237 1.99 15.29 3.42
C LYS A 237 1.54 16.55 2.68
N ALA A 238 0.51 17.26 3.13
CA ALA A 238 0.10 18.54 2.52
C ALA A 238 1.19 19.61 2.61
N PHE A 239 1.90 19.71 3.74
CA PHE A 239 2.96 20.71 3.95
C PHE A 239 4.19 20.42 3.09
N TYR A 240 4.58 19.14 2.93
CA TYR A 240 5.63 18.73 1.99
C TYR A 240 5.24 19.01 0.53
N GLY A 241 3.95 18.92 0.22
CA GLY A 241 3.37 19.32 -1.08
C GLY A 241 3.58 20.80 -1.35
N VAL A 242 3.12 21.67 -0.44
CA VAL A 242 3.32 23.14 -0.52
C VAL A 242 4.80 23.51 -0.61
N LEU A 243 5.66 22.88 0.19
CA LEU A 243 7.10 23.14 0.22
C LEU A 243 7.75 22.87 -1.15
N SER A 244 7.48 21.71 -1.75
CA SER A 244 8.03 21.34 -3.05
C SER A 244 7.34 22.04 -4.23
N ASP A 245 6.06 22.40 -4.12
CA ASP A 245 5.35 23.20 -5.13
C ASP A 245 5.93 24.63 -5.25
N CYS A 246 6.21 25.30 -4.13
CA CYS A 246 6.53 26.73 -4.08
C CYS A 246 8.02 27.07 -4.24
N PHE A 247 8.92 26.23 -3.72
CA PHE A 247 10.31 26.63 -3.45
C PHE A 247 11.35 25.81 -4.25
N PRO A 248 11.38 25.89 -5.60
CA PRO A 248 12.34 25.12 -6.40
C PRO A 248 13.80 25.44 -6.04
N ILE A 249 14.56 24.36 -5.85
CA ILE A 249 16.00 24.38 -5.52
C ILE A 249 16.78 24.17 -6.82
N TYR A 250 17.66 25.12 -7.16
CA TYR A 250 18.36 25.20 -8.46
C TYR A 250 17.42 25.15 -9.70
N GLY A 251 16.15 25.53 -9.52
CA GLY A 251 15.10 25.50 -10.55
C GLY A 251 14.29 24.21 -10.62
N TYR A 252 14.59 23.20 -9.81
CA TYR A 252 13.86 21.93 -9.75
C TYR A 252 12.91 21.90 -8.54
N ARG A 253 11.65 21.47 -8.72
CA ARG A 253 10.61 21.41 -7.68
C ARG A 253 10.62 20.08 -6.91
N ARG A 254 10.96 18.95 -7.54
CA ARG A 254 10.82 17.60 -6.94
C ARG A 254 12.16 16.93 -6.66
N ARG A 255 13.04 16.83 -7.67
CA ARG A 255 14.29 16.05 -7.61
C ARG A 255 15.19 16.42 -6.40
N PRO A 256 15.37 17.70 -6.01
CA PRO A 256 16.19 18.05 -4.84
C PRO A 256 15.54 17.61 -3.52
N TYR A 257 14.23 17.74 -3.39
CA TYR A 257 13.50 17.36 -2.18
C TYR A 257 13.47 15.84 -1.98
N MET A 258 13.35 15.06 -3.07
CA MET A 258 13.56 13.61 -3.04
C MET A 258 14.96 13.24 -2.55
N VAL A 259 16.02 13.88 -3.07
CA VAL A 259 17.40 13.62 -2.62
C VAL A 259 17.59 14.02 -1.15
N ILE A 260 17.05 15.15 -0.71
CA ILE A 260 17.09 15.57 0.70
C ILE A 260 16.38 14.56 1.59
N GLY A 261 15.17 14.12 1.22
CA GLY A 261 14.39 13.14 1.95
C GLY A 261 15.11 11.79 2.10
N TRP A 262 15.66 11.27 0.99
CA TRP A 262 16.46 10.04 1.02
C TRP A 262 17.77 10.19 1.81
N VAL A 263 18.47 11.32 1.72
CA VAL A 263 19.67 11.59 2.53
C VAL A 263 19.32 11.61 4.03
N VAL A 264 18.21 12.25 4.43
CA VAL A 264 17.74 12.23 5.83
C VAL A 264 17.39 10.81 6.27
N CYS A 265 16.64 10.07 5.45
CA CYS A 265 16.26 8.68 5.74
C CYS A 265 17.50 7.79 5.96
N ILE A 266 18.41 7.75 4.98
CA ILE A 266 19.65 6.96 5.05
C ILE A 266 20.55 7.40 6.19
N ALA A 267 20.65 8.70 6.49
CA ALA A 267 21.42 9.19 7.63
C ALA A 267 20.87 8.66 8.97
N MET A 268 19.54 8.63 9.16
CA MET A 268 18.94 8.09 10.39
C MET A 268 19.10 6.56 10.48
N LEU A 269 18.96 5.83 9.37
CA LEU A 269 19.22 4.39 9.30
C LEU A 269 20.68 4.08 9.64
N LEU A 270 21.64 4.83 9.10
CA LEU A 270 23.07 4.68 9.40
C LEU A 270 23.39 5.03 10.85
N VAL A 271 22.74 6.04 11.44
CA VAL A 271 22.88 6.34 12.88
C VAL A 271 22.35 5.17 13.72
N MET A 272 21.18 4.60 13.41
CA MET A 272 20.68 3.40 14.10
C MET A 272 21.60 2.18 13.93
N ALA A 273 22.22 2.02 12.77
CA ALA A 273 23.19 0.96 12.49
C ALA A 273 24.55 1.13 13.19
N CYS A 274 24.96 2.37 13.49
CA CYS A 274 26.20 2.67 14.21
C CYS A 274 26.02 2.79 15.73
N LEU A 275 24.78 2.81 16.22
CA LEU A 275 24.47 2.83 17.65
C LEU A 275 24.35 1.40 18.21
N PRO A 276 25.12 1.02 19.24
CA PRO A 276 24.90 -0.25 19.93
C PRO A 276 23.51 -0.24 20.57
N ALA A 277 22.77 -1.33 20.39
CA ALA A 277 21.44 -1.51 20.97
C ALA A 277 21.46 -1.59 22.50
N GLY A 278 22.60 -2.00 23.08
CA GLY A 278 22.70 -2.51 24.43
C GLY A 278 22.56 -4.04 24.43
N ASP A 279 22.56 -4.63 25.62
CA ASP A 279 22.14 -6.01 25.85
C ASP A 279 20.61 -6.05 26.06
N PRO A 280 19.91 -7.14 25.72
CA PRO A 280 18.46 -7.27 25.92
C PRO A 280 18.07 -7.17 27.41
N TYR A 281 16.81 -6.84 27.69
CA TYR A 281 16.28 -6.79 29.07
C TYR A 281 16.43 -8.14 29.79
N TYR A 282 16.12 -9.23 29.08
CA TYR A 282 16.39 -10.60 29.53
C TYR A 282 17.71 -11.07 28.92
N THR A 283 18.78 -11.12 29.72
CA THR A 283 20.10 -11.62 29.25
C THR A 283 20.11 -13.13 29.00
N VAL A 284 19.09 -13.84 29.47
CA VAL A 284 18.79 -15.24 29.12
C VAL A 284 17.32 -15.29 28.71
N SER A 285 17.05 -15.64 27.46
CA SER A 285 15.73 -15.44 26.84
C SER A 285 14.58 -16.16 27.54
N SER A 286 14.84 -17.34 28.11
CA SER A 286 13.86 -18.16 28.84
C SER A 286 13.35 -17.52 30.15
N ASP A 287 14.02 -16.49 30.66
CA ASP A 287 13.57 -15.78 31.87
C ASP A 287 12.29 -14.96 31.61
N ARG A 288 11.98 -14.69 30.34
CA ARG A 288 10.73 -14.04 29.88
C ARG A 288 9.50 -14.90 30.18
N ASP A 289 9.64 -16.23 30.22
CA ASP A 289 8.55 -17.19 30.35
C ASP A 289 8.27 -17.58 31.82
N ILE A 290 9.02 -17.01 32.76
CA ILE A 290 8.86 -17.20 34.21
C ILE A 290 8.00 -16.06 34.76
N ASP A 291 7.04 -16.37 35.64
CA ASP A 291 6.24 -15.35 36.31
C ASP A 291 7.14 -14.49 37.24
N PRO A 292 7.04 -13.15 37.23
CA PRO A 292 7.77 -12.28 38.16
C PRO A 292 7.61 -12.61 39.66
N ALA A 293 6.54 -13.30 40.06
CA ALA A 293 6.35 -13.80 41.42
C ALA A 293 7.28 -14.98 41.79
N ASP A 294 7.75 -15.75 40.79
CA ASP A 294 8.63 -16.91 40.94
C ASP A 294 10.12 -16.59 40.62
N TYR A 295 10.47 -15.30 40.43
CA TYR A 295 11.85 -14.88 40.18
C TYR A 295 12.77 -15.18 41.36
N THR A 296 13.86 -15.91 41.08
CA THR A 296 14.95 -16.12 42.05
C THR A 296 15.88 -14.91 42.08
N PRO A 297 16.66 -14.68 43.16
CA PRO A 297 17.62 -13.58 43.22
C PRO A 297 18.66 -13.60 42.09
N GLU A 298 18.95 -14.77 41.52
CA GLU A 298 19.83 -14.92 40.36
C GLU A 298 19.17 -14.51 39.04
N ILE A 299 17.84 -14.52 38.94
CA ILE A 299 17.07 -13.92 37.82
C ILE A 299 17.07 -12.40 37.98
N GLU A 300 16.68 -11.90 39.16
CA GLU A 300 16.67 -10.46 39.46
C GLU A 300 18.05 -9.81 39.18
N ALA A 301 19.15 -10.46 39.59
CA ALA A 301 20.50 -9.96 39.42
C ALA A 301 21.04 -9.95 37.98
N ARG A 302 20.33 -10.55 37.01
CA ARG A 302 20.71 -10.55 35.58
C ARG A 302 19.73 -9.86 34.65
N ILE A 303 18.62 -9.34 35.18
CA ILE A 303 17.69 -8.49 34.40
C ILE A 303 18.34 -7.13 34.13
N ASN A 304 18.38 -6.72 32.86
CA ASN A 304 18.87 -5.43 32.42
C ASN A 304 17.74 -4.38 32.42
N SER A 305 17.40 -3.86 33.59
CA SER A 305 16.35 -2.82 33.73
C SER A 305 16.62 -1.54 32.94
N ASP A 306 17.88 -1.24 32.60
CA ASP A 306 18.25 -0.05 31.81
C ASP A 306 17.90 -0.20 30.32
N ALA A 307 17.61 -1.41 29.81
CA ALA A 307 17.29 -1.64 28.39
C ALA A 307 16.12 -0.77 27.90
N ALA A 308 15.03 -0.72 28.67
CA ALA A 308 13.82 0.04 28.33
C ALA A 308 14.09 1.54 28.10
N SER A 309 15.12 2.11 28.76
CA SER A 309 15.52 3.52 28.59
C SER A 309 15.95 3.86 27.16
N GLN A 310 16.42 2.88 26.39
CA GLN A 310 16.91 3.09 25.03
C GLN A 310 15.78 3.16 23.98
N ALA A 311 14.56 2.74 24.29
CA ALA A 311 13.47 2.64 23.32
C ALA A 311 13.16 3.99 22.64
N ALA A 312 12.98 5.06 23.41
CA ALA A 312 12.62 6.39 22.90
C ALA A 312 13.63 6.96 21.90
N LYS A 313 14.92 6.70 22.09
CA LYS A 313 16.03 7.10 21.19
C LYS A 313 15.89 6.46 19.81
N TYR A 314 15.56 5.17 19.74
CA TYR A 314 15.33 4.48 18.47
C TYR A 314 14.01 4.89 17.82
N VAL A 315 12.93 5.10 18.59
CA VAL A 315 11.66 5.64 18.08
C VAL A 315 11.84 7.00 17.40
N MET A 316 12.60 7.91 18.02
CA MET A 316 12.88 9.22 17.42
C MET A 316 13.70 9.12 16.12
N LEU A 317 14.64 8.18 16.02
CA LEU A 317 15.40 7.95 14.80
C LEU A 317 14.53 7.34 13.69
N MET A 318 13.62 6.41 14.02
CA MET A 318 12.64 5.88 13.07
C MET A 318 11.64 6.96 12.59
N PHE A 319 11.20 7.84 13.49
CA PHE A 319 10.39 9.02 13.14
C PHE A 319 11.11 9.93 12.14
N PHE A 320 12.37 10.30 12.39
CA PHE A 320 13.12 11.14 11.44
C PHE A 320 13.44 10.41 10.12
N ALA A 321 13.63 9.08 10.15
CA ALA A 321 13.74 8.29 8.92
C ALA A 321 12.45 8.35 8.08
N ALA A 322 11.29 8.29 8.76
CA ALA A 322 9.97 8.45 8.13
C ALA A 322 9.70 9.87 7.61
N VAL A 323 10.10 10.93 8.32
CA VAL A 323 10.11 12.30 7.77
C VAL A 323 10.91 12.36 6.47
N GLY A 324 12.06 11.67 6.42
CA GLY A 324 12.89 11.56 5.22
C GLY A 324 12.18 10.91 4.04
N TYR A 325 11.71 9.66 4.17
CA TYR A 325 11.10 8.98 3.02
C TYR A 325 9.72 9.54 2.64
N VAL A 326 8.92 10.08 3.58
CA VAL A 326 7.60 10.67 3.26
C VAL A 326 7.74 11.98 2.48
N LEU A 327 8.79 12.77 2.72
CA LEU A 327 9.10 13.93 1.87
C LEU A 327 9.38 13.51 0.41
N SER A 328 10.08 12.38 0.22
CA SER A 328 10.32 11.80 -1.10
C SER A 328 9.05 11.21 -1.74
N ASP A 329 8.21 10.53 -0.96
CA ASP A 329 6.91 9.96 -1.38
C ASP A 329 5.96 11.06 -1.91
N VAL A 330 5.82 12.20 -1.22
CA VAL A 330 5.00 13.34 -1.71
C VAL A 330 5.55 13.92 -3.02
N CYS A 331 6.88 13.97 -3.17
CA CYS A 331 7.49 14.40 -4.42
C CYS A 331 7.25 13.40 -5.56
N ALA A 332 7.16 12.09 -5.25
CA ALA A 332 6.85 11.04 -6.20
C ALA A 332 5.35 11.07 -6.60
N ASP A 333 4.44 11.20 -5.63
CA ASP A 333 3.00 11.40 -5.83
C ASP A 333 2.72 12.56 -6.81
N SER A 334 3.48 13.65 -6.66
CA SER A 334 3.39 14.83 -7.54
C SER A 334 3.74 14.51 -9.01
N ILE A 335 4.62 13.55 -9.27
CA ILE A 335 5.01 13.10 -10.61
C ILE A 335 4.03 12.05 -11.14
N VAL A 336 3.47 11.23 -10.25
CA VAL A 336 2.37 10.30 -10.56
C VAL A 336 1.14 11.03 -11.07
N VAL A 337 0.79 12.18 -10.49
CA VAL A 337 -0.25 13.07 -11.01
C VAL A 337 0.07 13.49 -12.45
N ASP A 338 1.27 14.01 -12.68
CA ASP A 338 1.71 14.45 -14.01
C ASP A 338 1.61 13.32 -15.05
N TYR A 339 2.06 12.12 -14.69
CA TYR A 339 2.05 10.95 -15.58
C TYR A 339 0.62 10.43 -15.83
N ALA A 340 -0.17 10.23 -14.78
CA ALA A 340 -1.56 9.76 -14.89
C ALA A 340 -2.47 10.76 -15.62
N GLN A 341 -2.22 12.07 -15.52
CA GLN A 341 -2.96 13.08 -16.30
C GLN A 341 -2.69 12.98 -17.81
N ARG A 342 -1.55 12.43 -18.23
CA ARG A 342 -1.24 12.16 -19.65
C ARG A 342 -1.83 10.84 -20.17
N GLU A 343 -2.38 10.00 -19.30
CA GLU A 343 -3.05 8.77 -19.69
C GLU A 343 -4.44 9.09 -20.33
N PRO A 344 -4.75 8.48 -21.50
CA PRO A 344 -6.08 8.51 -22.10
C PRO A 344 -7.18 8.11 -21.11
N HIS A 345 -8.39 8.66 -21.26
CA HIS A 345 -9.48 8.51 -20.29
C HIS A 345 -9.77 7.04 -19.90
N GLU A 346 -9.77 6.15 -20.90
CA GLU A 346 -9.99 4.70 -20.73
C GLU A 346 -8.93 4.04 -19.82
N THR A 347 -7.67 4.42 -19.98
CA THR A 347 -6.50 3.78 -19.34
C THR A 347 -5.97 4.53 -18.14
N ARG A 348 -6.47 5.75 -17.85
CA ARG A 348 -6.07 6.55 -16.71
C ARG A 348 -6.24 5.82 -15.38
N GLY A 349 -5.19 5.88 -14.57
CA GLY A 349 -5.05 5.16 -13.31
C GLY A 349 -4.12 3.94 -13.41
N LYS A 350 -3.59 3.60 -14.60
CA LYS A 350 -2.61 2.50 -14.75
C LYS A 350 -1.28 2.84 -14.08
N THR A 351 -0.77 4.06 -14.24
CA THR A 351 0.44 4.53 -13.54
C THR A 351 0.23 4.50 -12.02
N GLN A 352 -0.90 5.00 -11.52
CA GLN A 352 -1.25 4.91 -10.09
C GLN A 352 -1.36 3.46 -9.59
N SER A 353 -1.87 2.53 -10.40
CA SER A 353 -1.97 1.13 -10.01
C SER A 353 -0.59 0.46 -9.97
N ALA A 354 0.26 0.74 -10.96
CA ALA A 354 1.59 0.13 -11.09
C ALA A 354 2.54 0.52 -9.95
N ILE A 355 2.57 1.81 -9.56
CA ILE A 355 3.37 2.27 -8.41
C ILE A 355 2.93 1.61 -7.10
N TYR A 356 1.63 1.39 -6.88
CA TYR A 356 1.14 0.84 -5.62
C TYR A 356 1.27 -0.68 -5.56
N VAL A 357 1.22 -1.38 -6.70
CA VAL A 357 1.70 -2.76 -6.80
C VAL A 357 3.18 -2.84 -6.43
N VAL A 358 4.04 -2.00 -7.01
CA VAL A 358 5.48 -1.99 -6.67
C VAL A 358 5.72 -1.64 -5.20
N ARG A 359 5.01 -0.65 -4.64
CA ARG A 359 5.07 -0.35 -3.20
C ARG A 359 4.70 -1.56 -2.35
N THR A 360 3.58 -2.23 -2.65
CA THR A 360 3.10 -3.38 -1.87
C THR A 360 4.05 -4.58 -1.97
N VAL A 361 4.64 -4.85 -3.14
CA VAL A 361 5.70 -5.86 -3.29
C VAL A 361 6.87 -5.59 -2.34
N PHE A 362 7.33 -4.34 -2.23
CA PHE A 362 8.44 -4.01 -1.34
C PHE A 362 8.05 -3.88 0.15
N VAL A 363 6.78 -3.58 0.47
CA VAL A 363 6.25 -3.77 1.84
C VAL A 363 6.33 -5.24 2.24
N ILE A 364 5.88 -6.15 1.38
CA ILE A 364 5.95 -7.60 1.63
C ILE A 364 7.40 -8.06 1.79
N ILE A 365 8.34 -7.57 0.96
CA ILE A 365 9.77 -7.87 1.12
C ILE A 365 10.31 -7.35 2.46
N GLY A 366 9.88 -6.17 2.92
CA GLY A 366 10.26 -5.62 4.22
C GLY A 366 9.68 -6.40 5.42
N GLN A 367 8.42 -6.81 5.32
CA GLN A 367 7.78 -7.69 6.31
C GLN A 367 8.43 -9.08 6.34
N LEU A 368 8.78 -9.66 5.18
CA LEU A 368 9.50 -10.93 5.10
C LEU A 368 10.91 -10.83 5.69
N LEU A 369 11.66 -9.78 5.37
CA LEU A 369 12.99 -9.53 5.92
C LEU A 369 12.95 -9.42 7.45
N THR A 370 11.95 -8.74 7.99
CA THR A 370 11.77 -8.63 9.45
C THR A 370 11.30 -9.97 10.04
N GLY A 371 10.19 -10.51 9.53
CA GLY A 371 9.57 -11.73 10.07
C GLY A 371 10.40 -13.01 9.97
N PHE A 372 11.35 -13.11 9.04
CA PHE A 372 12.26 -14.27 8.96
C PHE A 372 13.67 -14.02 9.48
N CYS A 373 14.18 -12.78 9.44
CA CYS A 373 15.57 -12.48 9.84
C CYS A 373 15.67 -11.69 11.16
N PHE A 374 14.55 -11.43 11.84
CA PHE A 374 14.48 -10.70 13.11
C PHE A 374 13.55 -11.43 14.10
N ASN A 375 13.78 -12.74 14.27
CA ASN A 375 12.85 -13.70 14.89
C ASN A 375 13.59 -14.74 15.79
N GLY A 376 14.69 -14.33 16.43
CA GLY A 376 15.38 -15.15 17.42
C GLY A 376 14.84 -14.98 18.85
N GLU A 377 15.31 -15.82 19.78
CA GLU A 377 14.84 -15.85 21.17
C GLU A 377 14.89 -14.48 21.87
N GLU A 378 15.96 -13.70 21.62
CA GLU A 378 16.13 -12.33 22.11
C GLU A 378 14.94 -11.42 21.77
N TYR A 379 14.32 -11.63 20.60
CA TYR A 379 13.20 -10.86 20.06
C TYR A 379 11.83 -11.53 20.29
N GLY A 380 11.78 -12.63 21.05
CA GLY A 380 10.56 -13.41 21.31
C GLY A 380 10.14 -14.29 20.14
N GLY A 381 11.11 -14.88 19.44
CA GLY A 381 10.93 -15.79 18.33
C GLY A 381 11.66 -17.13 18.50
N ASP A 382 11.30 -18.12 17.68
CA ASP A 382 11.72 -19.52 17.84
C ASP A 382 13.00 -19.91 17.05
N PHE A 383 13.70 -18.96 16.41
CA PHE A 383 14.80 -19.31 15.48
C PHE A 383 16.19 -19.24 16.11
N ASP A 384 17.02 -20.27 15.84
CA ASP A 384 18.47 -20.32 16.12
C ASP A 384 19.28 -19.16 15.50
N PHE A 385 18.69 -18.39 14.58
CA PHE A 385 19.31 -17.30 13.85
C PHE A 385 18.44 -16.04 13.86
N SER A 386 19.06 -14.91 14.22
CA SER A 386 18.50 -13.57 14.03
C SER A 386 19.61 -12.59 13.64
N LEU A 387 19.24 -11.58 12.85
CA LEU A 387 20.00 -10.34 12.76
C LEU A 387 19.80 -9.54 14.05
N THR A 388 20.80 -8.75 14.42
CA THR A 388 20.64 -7.70 15.43
C THR A 388 19.96 -6.47 14.82
N PHE A 389 19.32 -5.63 15.64
CA PHE A 389 18.65 -4.42 15.13
C PHE A 389 19.59 -3.51 14.30
N PRO A 390 20.85 -3.24 14.72
CA PRO A 390 21.80 -2.48 13.90
C PRO A 390 22.15 -3.16 12.56
N GLN A 391 22.19 -4.50 12.50
CA GLN A 391 22.42 -5.25 11.25
C GLN A 391 21.23 -5.12 10.28
N LEU A 392 20.01 -5.16 10.79
CA LEU A 392 18.81 -4.92 9.97
C LEU A 392 18.78 -3.48 9.42
N MET A 393 19.19 -2.50 10.25
CA MET A 393 19.24 -1.09 9.83
C MET A 393 20.33 -0.80 8.78
N ILE A 394 21.52 -1.43 8.84
CA ILE A 394 22.53 -1.27 7.77
C ILE A 394 22.08 -1.93 6.46
N ILE A 395 21.39 -3.08 6.53
CA ILE A 395 20.80 -3.72 5.34
C ILE A 395 19.77 -2.78 4.69
N LEU A 396 18.85 -2.22 5.49
CA LEU A 396 17.86 -1.26 5.00
C LEU A 396 18.50 0.02 4.42
N ALA A 397 19.57 0.53 5.05
CA ALA A 397 20.34 1.66 4.52
C ALA A 397 21.01 1.33 3.18
N VAL A 398 21.64 0.16 3.05
CA VAL A 398 22.31 -0.30 1.82
C VAL A 398 21.31 -0.53 0.68
N LEU A 399 20.13 -1.10 0.97
CA LEU A 399 19.05 -1.26 -0.03
C LEU A 399 18.43 0.08 -0.44
N THR A 400 18.40 1.08 0.44
CA THR A 400 17.86 2.42 0.15
C THR A 400 18.89 3.34 -0.54
N ALA A 401 20.19 3.15 -0.33
CA ALA A 401 21.26 4.02 -0.85
C ALA A 401 21.26 4.23 -2.39
N PRO A 402 21.01 3.20 -3.25
CA PRO A 402 20.94 3.37 -4.71
C PRO A 402 19.85 4.34 -5.18
N VAL A 403 18.84 4.63 -4.35
CA VAL A 403 17.73 5.52 -4.70
C VAL A 403 18.20 6.95 -4.91
N ILE A 404 19.25 7.43 -4.22
CA ILE A 404 19.79 8.78 -4.41
C ILE A 404 20.33 9.00 -5.85
N PRO A 405 21.29 8.22 -6.36
CA PRO A 405 21.76 8.38 -7.74
C PRO A 405 20.69 8.05 -8.78
N ILE A 406 19.79 7.09 -8.52
CA ILE A 406 18.66 6.80 -9.42
C ILE A 406 17.72 8.02 -9.51
N THR A 407 17.39 8.66 -8.38
CA THR A 407 16.60 9.90 -8.34
C THR A 407 17.26 10.99 -9.18
N TRP A 408 18.57 11.19 -9.05
CA TRP A 408 19.25 12.26 -9.78
C TRP A 408 19.37 12.00 -11.29
N CYS A 409 19.56 10.74 -11.70
CA CYS A 409 19.80 10.37 -13.09
C CYS A 409 18.55 9.97 -13.89
N PHE A 410 17.49 9.46 -13.24
CA PHE A 410 16.30 8.90 -13.90
C PHE A 410 15.03 9.75 -13.69
N ILE A 411 14.86 10.47 -12.58
CA ILE A 411 13.70 11.37 -12.42
C ILE A 411 13.88 12.61 -13.31
N LYS A 412 13.32 12.57 -14.52
CA LYS A 412 13.31 13.71 -15.45
C LYS A 412 12.39 14.80 -14.91
N GLU A 413 12.93 16.01 -14.78
CA GLU A 413 12.20 17.19 -14.34
C GLU A 413 12.63 18.42 -15.14
N GLU A 414 11.65 19.24 -15.53
CA GLU A 414 11.84 20.52 -16.20
C GLU A 414 12.08 21.63 -15.18
N LYS A 415 13.00 22.55 -15.49
CA LYS A 415 13.25 23.70 -14.62
C LYS A 415 12.09 24.68 -14.66
N LYS A 416 11.60 25.09 -13.48
CA LYS A 416 10.55 26.10 -13.32
C LYS A 416 11.04 27.26 -12.43
N PRO A 417 10.57 28.50 -12.67
CA PRO A 417 10.90 29.64 -11.82
C PRO A 417 10.35 29.47 -10.41
N ARG A 418 10.85 30.29 -9.47
CA ARG A 418 10.26 30.39 -8.14
C ARG A 418 8.86 31.00 -8.22
N VAL A 419 8.03 30.61 -7.26
CA VAL A 419 6.62 30.98 -7.16
C VAL A 419 6.44 32.02 -6.06
N ASP A 420 5.53 32.98 -6.26
CA ASP A 420 5.07 33.82 -5.16
C ASP A 420 4.18 32.99 -4.22
N PHE A 421 4.70 32.70 -3.04
CA PHE A 421 4.03 31.89 -2.02
C PHE A 421 2.68 32.48 -1.58
N LYS A 422 2.52 33.81 -1.55
CA LYS A 422 1.26 34.46 -1.16
C LYS A 422 0.21 34.26 -2.25
N ASN A 423 0.58 34.38 -3.52
CA ASN A 423 -0.31 34.11 -4.65
C ASN A 423 -0.71 32.62 -4.70
N TYR A 424 0.25 31.70 -4.54
CA TYR A 424 -0.04 30.26 -4.45
C TYR A 424 -1.01 29.94 -3.30
N MET A 425 -0.81 30.50 -2.10
CA MET A 425 -1.72 30.26 -0.97
C MET A 425 -3.12 30.87 -1.20
N ASN A 426 -3.23 32.00 -1.91
CA ASN A 426 -4.51 32.55 -2.35
C ASN A 426 -5.21 31.63 -3.37
N GLU A 427 -4.47 31.07 -4.33
CA GLU A 427 -5.00 30.14 -5.33
C GLU A 427 -5.42 28.81 -4.72
N LEU A 428 -4.64 28.26 -3.77
CA LEU A 428 -5.00 27.08 -2.99
C LEU A 428 -6.27 27.33 -2.17
N TRP A 429 -6.41 28.51 -1.57
CA TRP A 429 -7.65 28.91 -0.89
C TRP A 429 -8.84 29.01 -1.85
N VAL A 430 -8.66 29.49 -3.08
CA VAL A 430 -9.71 29.49 -4.12
C VAL A 430 -10.02 28.06 -4.60
N LEU A 431 -9.03 27.17 -4.68
CA LEU A 431 -9.22 25.77 -5.01
C LEU A 431 -10.03 25.04 -3.93
N LEU A 432 -9.72 25.24 -2.65
CA LEU A 432 -10.49 24.69 -1.52
C LEU A 432 -11.94 25.19 -1.45
N GLN A 433 -12.24 26.35 -2.05
CA GLN A 433 -13.62 26.84 -2.20
C GLN A 433 -14.38 26.12 -3.34
N LYS A 434 -13.73 25.43 -4.29
CA LYS A 434 -14.43 24.72 -5.36
C LYS A 434 -15.22 23.53 -4.80
N ARG A 435 -16.43 23.33 -5.33
CA ARG A 435 -17.32 22.24 -4.92
C ARG A 435 -16.68 20.85 -5.02
N ALA A 436 -15.97 20.56 -6.11
CA ALA A 436 -15.28 19.28 -6.29
C ALA A 436 -14.25 18.99 -5.18
N MET A 437 -13.56 20.01 -4.68
CA MET A 437 -12.54 19.86 -3.63
C MET A 437 -13.16 19.61 -2.26
N TYR A 438 -14.00 20.53 -1.76
CA TYR A 438 -14.53 20.37 -0.40
C TYR A 438 -15.47 19.17 -0.26
N GLN A 439 -16.18 18.76 -1.33
CA GLN A 439 -17.00 17.54 -1.27
C GLN A 439 -16.15 16.27 -1.17
N VAL A 440 -15.05 16.15 -1.94
CA VAL A 440 -14.18 14.96 -1.86
C VAL A 440 -13.38 14.94 -0.56
N VAL A 441 -12.88 16.09 -0.09
CA VAL A 441 -12.20 16.17 1.22
C VAL A 441 -13.15 15.81 2.37
N PHE A 442 -14.41 16.29 2.34
CA PHE A 442 -15.44 15.91 3.32
C PHE A 442 -15.80 14.42 3.25
N PHE A 443 -15.90 13.86 2.04
CA PHE A 443 -16.04 12.42 1.86
C PHE A 443 -14.88 11.66 2.51
N THR A 444 -13.63 11.94 2.13
CA THR A 444 -12.46 11.19 2.62
C THR A 444 -12.32 11.27 4.14
N PHE A 445 -12.58 12.43 4.76
CA PHE A 445 -12.52 12.56 6.22
C PHE A 445 -13.63 11.75 6.92
N PHE A 446 -14.90 11.99 6.58
CA PHE A 446 -16.01 11.41 7.32
C PHE A 446 -16.25 9.93 6.98
N GLN A 447 -16.11 9.52 5.71
CA GLN A 447 -16.17 8.10 5.37
C GLN A 447 -15.00 7.36 6.03
N GLY A 448 -13.77 7.89 5.96
CA GLY A 448 -12.61 7.29 6.62
C GLY A 448 -12.83 7.13 8.12
N MET A 449 -13.29 8.18 8.79
CA MET A 449 -13.56 8.17 10.23
C MET A 449 -14.58 7.10 10.63
N PHE A 450 -15.74 7.06 9.98
CA PHE A 450 -16.79 6.08 10.32
C PHE A 450 -16.46 4.65 9.89
N SER A 451 -15.64 4.44 8.84
CA SER A 451 -15.19 3.09 8.42
C SER A 451 -13.97 2.56 9.17
N SER A 452 -13.29 3.40 9.95
CA SER A 452 -12.12 3.01 10.77
C SER A 452 -12.47 2.83 12.24
N ILE A 453 -13.74 2.97 12.62
CA ILE A 453 -14.23 2.57 13.95
C ILE A 453 -14.11 1.06 14.03
N SER A 454 -13.48 0.57 15.11
CA SER A 454 -13.30 -0.84 15.43
C SER A 454 -13.84 -1.13 16.83
N TYR A 455 -13.46 -2.28 17.43
CA TYR A 455 -13.80 -2.66 18.79
C TYR A 455 -12.54 -3.10 19.56
N THR A 456 -12.47 -2.69 20.82
CA THR A 456 -11.34 -2.88 21.76
C THR A 456 -11.00 -4.35 22.03
N ALA A 457 -12.03 -5.20 22.14
CA ALA A 457 -11.85 -6.63 22.42
C ALA A 457 -11.18 -7.43 21.30
N SER A 458 -10.97 -6.85 20.10
CA SER A 458 -10.39 -7.54 18.93
C SER A 458 -9.05 -8.22 19.22
N SER A 459 -8.10 -7.52 19.85
CA SER A 459 -6.78 -8.07 20.18
C SER A 459 -6.83 -9.09 21.35
N PRO A 460 -7.52 -8.83 22.48
CA PRO A 460 -7.75 -9.85 23.51
C PRO A 460 -8.45 -11.12 23.00
N VAL A 461 -9.45 -11.01 22.13
CA VAL A 461 -10.13 -12.18 21.51
C VAL A 461 -9.14 -12.99 20.67
N GLN A 462 -8.35 -12.32 19.82
CA GLN A 462 -7.30 -12.95 19.02
C GLN A 462 -6.27 -13.70 19.89
N SER A 463 -5.85 -13.10 21.01
CA SER A 463 -4.81 -13.65 21.89
C SER A 463 -5.31 -14.76 22.82
N TYR A 464 -6.44 -14.56 23.50
CA TYR A 464 -6.89 -15.45 24.59
C TYR A 464 -8.01 -16.41 24.20
N ILE A 465 -8.95 -16.00 23.34
CA ILE A 465 -10.06 -16.87 22.89
C ILE A 465 -9.65 -17.72 21.68
N VAL A 466 -8.88 -17.16 20.75
CA VAL A 466 -8.43 -17.87 19.53
C VAL A 466 -7.01 -18.43 19.66
N GLY A 467 -6.20 -17.90 20.59
CA GLY A 467 -4.84 -18.38 20.84
C GLY A 467 -3.89 -18.16 19.66
N VAL A 468 -4.03 -17.07 18.89
CA VAL A 468 -3.21 -16.82 17.69
C VAL A 468 -1.75 -16.58 18.05
N THR A 469 -0.84 -17.39 17.49
CA THR A 469 0.60 -17.18 17.60
C THR A 469 1.09 -16.00 16.73
N PRO A 470 2.12 -15.26 17.16
CA PRO A 470 2.66 -14.12 16.40
C PRO A 470 3.03 -14.48 14.96
N ILE A 471 3.69 -15.63 14.74
CA ILE A 471 4.08 -16.10 13.40
C ILE A 471 2.88 -16.30 12.47
N ASN A 472 1.74 -16.80 12.96
CA ASN A 472 0.54 -16.96 12.15
C ASN A 472 -0.14 -15.60 11.86
N SER A 473 -0.02 -14.62 12.75
CA SER A 473 -0.41 -13.23 12.47
C SER A 473 0.46 -12.62 11.36
N THR A 474 1.79 -12.71 11.47
CA THR A 474 2.72 -12.16 10.45
C THR A 474 2.54 -12.82 9.08
N LEU A 475 2.38 -14.14 9.03
CA LEU A 475 2.05 -14.85 7.78
C LEU A 475 0.72 -14.36 7.18
N SER A 476 -0.28 -14.09 8.03
CA SER A 476 -1.58 -13.58 7.59
C SER A 476 -1.50 -12.15 7.07
N GLU A 477 -0.71 -11.26 7.67
CA GLU A 477 -0.43 -9.94 7.10
C GLU A 477 0.22 -10.02 5.71
N ILE A 478 1.18 -10.93 5.53
CA ILE A 478 1.86 -11.15 4.24
C ILE A 478 0.87 -11.65 3.18
N PHE A 479 0.02 -12.64 3.50
CA PHE A 479 -1.03 -13.11 2.59
C PHE A 479 -2.09 -12.03 2.33
N GLY A 480 -2.43 -11.22 3.33
CA GLY A 480 -3.32 -10.07 3.22
C GLY A 480 -2.79 -9.03 2.23
N ASN A 481 -1.51 -8.64 2.35
CA ASN A 481 -0.86 -7.72 1.42
C ASN A 481 -0.75 -8.28 0.00
N LEU A 482 -0.54 -9.59 -0.17
CA LEU A 482 -0.61 -10.25 -1.49
C LEU A 482 -2.01 -10.14 -2.11
N LEU A 483 -3.07 -10.36 -1.32
CA LEU A 483 -4.45 -10.25 -1.80
C LEU A 483 -4.89 -8.80 -2.06
N PHE A 484 -4.46 -7.86 -1.22
CA PHE A 484 -4.60 -6.41 -1.46
C PHE A 484 -3.95 -5.97 -2.78
N MET A 485 -2.73 -6.45 -3.04
CA MET A 485 -2.03 -6.24 -4.33
C MET A 485 -2.81 -6.84 -5.51
N LEU A 486 -3.38 -8.04 -5.36
CA LEU A 486 -4.27 -8.60 -6.40
C LEU A 486 -5.52 -7.73 -6.61
N GLY A 487 -6.08 -7.14 -5.56
CA GLY A 487 -7.17 -6.17 -5.65
C GLY A 487 -6.80 -4.94 -6.50
N ILE A 488 -5.61 -4.38 -6.30
CA ILE A 488 -5.08 -3.29 -7.14
C ILE A 488 -4.92 -3.74 -8.60
N ILE A 489 -4.39 -4.95 -8.84
CA ILE A 489 -4.20 -5.50 -10.20
C ILE A 489 -5.54 -5.75 -10.89
N VAL A 490 -6.56 -6.22 -10.17
CA VAL A 490 -7.95 -6.39 -10.66
C VAL A 490 -8.51 -5.04 -11.09
N THR A 491 -8.41 -4.02 -10.24
CA THR A 491 -8.83 -2.64 -10.56
C THR A 491 -8.07 -2.09 -11.78
N SER A 492 -6.77 -2.33 -11.88
CA SER A 492 -5.93 -1.86 -13.00
C SER A 492 -6.27 -2.51 -14.35
N LYS A 493 -6.73 -3.76 -14.35
CA LYS A 493 -7.04 -4.51 -15.58
C LYS A 493 -8.49 -4.34 -16.04
N TRP A 494 -9.43 -4.29 -15.09
CA TRP A 494 -10.86 -4.34 -15.38
C TRP A 494 -11.68 -3.22 -14.72
N GLY A 495 -11.16 -2.58 -13.65
CA GLY A 495 -11.90 -1.64 -12.82
C GLY A 495 -11.76 -0.15 -13.10
N LEU A 496 -10.89 0.25 -14.03
CA LEU A 496 -10.61 1.66 -14.36
C LEU A 496 -11.84 2.49 -14.83
N GLN A 497 -12.95 1.81 -15.14
CA GLN A 497 -14.21 2.41 -15.62
C GLN A 497 -15.44 1.97 -14.78
N TRP A 498 -15.24 1.29 -13.64
CA TRP A 498 -16.33 0.96 -12.72
C TRP A 498 -16.79 2.18 -11.93
N ASN A 499 -18.08 2.22 -11.57
CA ASN A 499 -18.66 3.30 -10.76
C ASN A 499 -18.09 3.24 -9.33
N TRP A 500 -17.45 4.33 -8.90
CA TRP A 500 -16.69 4.36 -7.65
C TRP A 500 -17.56 4.13 -6.41
N ARG A 501 -18.76 4.73 -6.38
CA ARG A 501 -19.71 4.60 -5.25
C ARG A 501 -20.18 3.16 -5.10
N TRP A 502 -20.66 2.58 -6.19
CA TRP A 502 -21.21 1.23 -6.18
C TRP A 502 -20.15 0.16 -5.92
N MET A 503 -18.89 0.39 -6.35
CA MET A 503 -17.83 -0.55 -6.01
C MET A 503 -17.48 -0.49 -4.53
N ILE A 504 -17.35 0.68 -3.91
CA ILE A 504 -17.07 0.79 -2.46
C ILE A 504 -18.17 0.11 -1.62
N VAL A 505 -19.46 0.28 -1.98
CA VAL A 505 -20.56 -0.45 -1.33
C VAL A 505 -20.48 -1.95 -1.62
N GLY A 506 -20.25 -2.36 -2.87
CA GLY A 506 -20.19 -3.77 -3.25
C GLY A 506 -19.06 -4.53 -2.55
N THR A 507 -17.85 -3.96 -2.50
CA THR A 507 -16.74 -4.50 -1.72
C THR A 507 -17.05 -4.47 -0.23
N GLY A 508 -17.56 -3.36 0.30
CA GLY A 508 -17.86 -3.18 1.72
C GLY A 508 -18.92 -4.15 2.25
N VAL A 509 -19.96 -4.43 1.47
CA VAL A 509 -20.99 -5.42 1.83
C VAL A 509 -20.42 -6.84 1.81
N PHE A 510 -19.59 -7.20 0.82
CA PHE A 510 -18.92 -8.50 0.78
C PHE A 510 -17.96 -8.68 1.96
N VAL A 511 -17.10 -7.67 2.22
CA VAL A 511 -16.22 -7.56 3.40
C VAL A 511 -16.99 -7.85 4.67
N MET A 512 -18.04 -7.06 4.94
CA MET A 512 -18.85 -7.11 6.16
C MET A 512 -19.57 -8.45 6.36
N ILE A 513 -20.03 -9.10 5.29
CA ILE A 513 -20.69 -10.41 5.39
C ILE A 513 -19.68 -11.52 5.71
N VAL A 514 -18.54 -11.57 5.02
CA VAL A 514 -17.52 -12.63 5.22
C VAL A 514 -16.86 -12.48 6.58
N ASP A 515 -16.48 -11.26 6.95
CA ASP A 515 -15.88 -10.93 8.24
C ASP A 515 -16.86 -11.17 9.40
N GLY A 516 -18.13 -10.74 9.25
CA GLY A 516 -19.17 -10.93 10.27
C GLY A 516 -19.50 -12.39 10.54
N ILE A 517 -19.61 -13.22 9.50
CA ILE A 517 -19.83 -14.68 9.65
C ILE A 517 -18.69 -15.29 10.46
N THR A 518 -17.44 -14.95 10.13
CA THR A 518 -16.24 -15.45 10.84
C THR A 518 -16.25 -15.01 12.31
N THR A 519 -16.48 -13.73 12.54
CA THR A 519 -16.42 -13.09 13.85
C THR A 519 -17.47 -13.66 14.79
N PHE A 520 -18.74 -13.73 14.38
CA PHE A 520 -19.80 -14.27 15.26
C PHE A 520 -19.69 -15.79 15.49
N ILE A 521 -19.27 -16.59 14.50
CA ILE A 521 -19.02 -18.04 14.70
C ILE A 521 -17.89 -18.27 15.72
N THR A 522 -16.86 -17.41 15.71
CA THR A 522 -15.72 -17.49 16.63
C THR A 522 -16.11 -17.03 18.04
N ILE A 523 -16.78 -15.87 18.19
CA ILE A 523 -17.21 -15.34 19.48
C ILE A 523 -18.13 -16.35 20.18
N TRP A 524 -19.14 -16.87 19.48
CA TRP A 524 -20.13 -17.80 20.04
C TRP A 524 -19.66 -19.25 20.13
N ASP A 525 -18.37 -19.53 19.91
CA ASP A 525 -17.74 -20.83 20.18
C ASP A 525 -18.34 -21.99 19.37
N VAL A 526 -18.89 -21.66 18.19
CA VAL A 526 -19.44 -22.64 17.24
C VAL A 526 -18.29 -23.30 16.47
N PHE A 527 -17.26 -22.52 16.14
CA PHE A 527 -15.98 -23.01 15.63
C PHE A 527 -14.88 -21.98 15.91
N ARG A 528 -13.79 -22.40 16.55
CA ARG A 528 -12.62 -21.55 16.85
C ARG A 528 -11.36 -22.20 16.29
N SER A 529 -10.61 -21.41 15.52
CA SER A 529 -9.32 -21.82 14.93
C SER A 529 -8.56 -20.57 14.47
N GLN A 530 -7.25 -20.52 14.71
CA GLN A 530 -6.37 -19.44 14.27
C GLN A 530 -6.55 -19.14 12.77
N TRP A 531 -6.55 -20.18 11.93
CA TRP A 531 -6.68 -20.04 10.47
C TRP A 531 -8.11 -19.71 10.01
N PHE A 532 -9.12 -19.90 10.85
CA PHE A 532 -10.48 -19.43 10.58
C PHE A 532 -10.59 -17.93 10.87
N TRP A 533 -10.18 -17.51 12.06
CA TRP A 533 -10.14 -16.11 12.49
C TRP A 533 -9.28 -15.23 11.58
N LEU A 534 -8.11 -15.71 11.15
CA LEU A 534 -7.20 -14.95 10.30
C LEU A 534 -7.51 -15.11 8.80
N GLY A 535 -7.88 -16.31 8.36
CA GLY A 535 -7.95 -16.66 6.94
C GLY A 535 -9.06 -15.95 6.15
N LEU A 536 -10.21 -15.68 6.77
CA LEU A 536 -11.31 -14.98 6.11
C LEU A 536 -11.06 -13.45 6.04
N PRO A 537 -10.60 -12.76 7.11
CA PRO A 537 -10.09 -11.40 7.02
C PRO A 537 -8.94 -11.22 6.02
N VAL A 538 -8.07 -12.22 5.84
CA VAL A 538 -7.07 -12.24 4.76
C VAL A 538 -7.75 -12.26 3.38
N ALA A 539 -8.71 -13.16 3.13
CA ALA A 539 -9.46 -13.20 1.87
C ALA A 539 -10.16 -11.87 1.54
N VAL A 540 -10.62 -11.16 2.58
CA VAL A 540 -11.27 -9.86 2.56
C VAL A 540 -10.33 -8.70 2.16
N GLN A 541 -9.01 -8.87 2.17
CA GLN A 541 -8.06 -7.83 1.72
C GLN A 541 -8.11 -7.56 0.20
N LEU A 542 -8.54 -8.53 -0.62
CA LEU A 542 -8.70 -8.31 -2.07
C LEU A 542 -9.79 -7.25 -2.38
N PRO A 543 -11.05 -7.39 -1.90
CA PRO A 543 -12.06 -6.34 -2.08
C PRO A 543 -11.68 -5.02 -1.38
N TYR A 544 -10.96 -5.05 -0.25
CA TYR A 544 -10.42 -3.82 0.36
C TYR A 544 -9.44 -3.10 -0.58
N GLY A 545 -8.50 -3.82 -1.20
CA GLY A 545 -7.58 -3.27 -2.21
C GLY A 545 -8.28 -2.70 -3.45
N VAL A 546 -9.41 -3.28 -3.87
CA VAL A 546 -10.24 -2.72 -4.94
C VAL A 546 -10.85 -1.37 -4.53
N GLY A 547 -11.52 -1.30 -3.38
CA GLY A 547 -12.17 -0.08 -2.89
C GLY A 547 -11.19 1.04 -2.55
N TRP A 548 -10.06 0.71 -1.93
CA TRP A 548 -8.98 1.63 -1.63
C TRP A 548 -8.38 2.24 -2.91
N MET A 549 -8.00 1.39 -3.88
CA MET A 549 -7.37 1.85 -5.12
C MET A 549 -8.27 2.84 -5.88
N ILE A 550 -9.56 2.50 -6.01
CA ILE A 550 -10.59 3.34 -6.63
C ILE A 550 -10.69 4.71 -5.95
N SER A 551 -10.62 4.75 -4.62
CA SER A 551 -10.68 5.98 -3.84
C SER A 551 -9.49 6.92 -4.08
N THR A 552 -8.36 6.43 -4.62
CA THR A 552 -7.20 7.27 -5.00
C THR A 552 -7.32 7.90 -6.39
N PHE A 553 -8.18 7.41 -7.29
CA PHE A 553 -8.27 7.92 -8.67
C PHE A 553 -8.83 9.35 -8.73
N VAL A 554 -9.72 9.74 -7.81
CA VAL A 554 -10.28 11.09 -7.73
C VAL A 554 -9.22 12.17 -7.53
N ILE A 555 -8.08 11.83 -6.91
CA ILE A 555 -6.99 12.76 -6.59
C ILE A 555 -6.34 13.31 -7.88
N VAL A 556 -6.14 12.44 -8.89
CA VAL A 556 -5.55 12.81 -10.18
C VAL A 556 -6.49 13.68 -11.01
N GLU A 557 -7.79 13.47 -10.88
CA GLU A 557 -8.83 14.29 -11.54
C GLU A 557 -8.97 15.69 -10.91
N LEU A 558 -8.73 15.81 -9.60
CA LEU A 558 -8.81 17.08 -8.85
C LEU A 558 -7.53 17.94 -8.93
N SER A 559 -6.37 17.33 -9.16
CA SER A 559 -5.07 18.00 -9.11
C SER A 559 -4.87 18.97 -10.29
N GLY A 560 -4.43 20.19 -10.01
CA GLY A 560 -4.11 21.19 -11.04
C GLY A 560 -2.64 21.21 -11.41
N VAL A 561 -2.31 21.65 -12.62
CA VAL A 561 -0.93 21.89 -13.04
C VAL A 561 -0.29 22.93 -12.11
N GLY A 562 0.80 22.55 -11.45
CA GLY A 562 1.53 23.42 -10.51
C GLY A 562 1.19 23.26 -9.03
N ASN A 563 0.05 22.65 -8.67
CA ASN A 563 -0.34 22.32 -7.29
C ASN A 563 -0.48 20.81 -7.05
N GLU A 564 0.22 20.02 -7.88
CA GLU A 564 0.16 18.55 -7.87
C GLU A 564 0.50 17.96 -6.49
N GLY A 565 1.48 18.56 -5.79
CA GLY A 565 1.97 18.06 -4.51
C GLY A 565 1.02 18.35 -3.36
N VAL A 566 0.47 19.57 -3.26
CA VAL A 566 -0.47 19.88 -2.17
C VAL A 566 -1.82 19.16 -2.33
N VAL A 567 -2.34 18.98 -3.54
CA VAL A 567 -3.64 18.31 -3.72
C VAL A 567 -3.55 16.83 -3.35
N TYR A 568 -2.52 16.14 -3.82
CA TYR A 568 -2.29 14.74 -3.45
C TYR A 568 -1.92 14.59 -1.97
N GLY A 569 -1.03 15.45 -1.48
CA GLY A 569 -0.61 15.48 -0.08
C GLY A 569 -1.75 15.78 0.87
N LEU A 570 -2.71 16.64 0.50
CA LEU A 570 -3.91 16.94 1.28
C LEU A 570 -4.85 15.75 1.34
N ILE A 571 -5.29 15.19 0.21
CA ILE A 571 -6.33 14.14 0.23
C ILE A 571 -5.78 12.87 0.90
N SER A 572 -4.50 12.53 0.71
CA SER A 572 -3.86 11.41 1.42
C SER A 572 -3.59 11.68 2.91
N MET A 573 -3.34 12.93 3.32
CA MET A 573 -3.25 13.34 4.73
C MET A 573 -4.61 13.24 5.44
N VAL A 574 -5.71 13.59 4.76
CA VAL A 574 -7.06 13.60 5.33
C VAL A 574 -7.48 12.21 5.85
N SER A 575 -7.15 11.14 5.12
CA SER A 575 -7.39 9.75 5.56
C SER A 575 -6.54 9.32 6.76
N ASN A 576 -5.36 9.93 6.97
CA ASN A 576 -4.55 9.66 8.17
C ASN A 576 -5.13 10.40 9.38
N LEU A 577 -5.63 11.62 9.18
CA LEU A 577 -6.26 12.42 10.24
C LEU A 577 -7.58 11.86 10.74
N SER A 578 -8.30 11.06 9.95
CA SER A 578 -9.56 10.44 10.39
C SER A 578 -9.39 9.25 11.34
N SER A 579 -8.22 8.60 11.36
CA SER A 579 -7.98 7.39 12.17
C SER A 579 -7.98 7.68 13.69
N PRO A 580 -7.25 8.68 14.23
CA PRO A 580 -7.29 8.99 15.67
C PRO A 580 -8.69 9.37 16.19
N PHE A 581 -9.53 9.97 15.34
CA PHE A 581 -10.93 10.24 15.66
C PHE A 581 -11.76 8.97 15.73
N ALA A 582 -11.54 8.03 14.82
CA ALA A 582 -12.18 6.73 14.84
C ALA A 582 -11.81 5.93 16.11
N THR A 583 -10.53 5.92 16.50
CA THR A 583 -10.07 5.30 17.76
C THR A 583 -10.72 5.93 19.00
N ALA A 584 -10.76 7.27 19.07
CA ALA A 584 -11.43 7.96 20.18
C ALA A 584 -12.95 7.68 20.21
N MET A 585 -13.59 7.53 19.04
CA MET A 585 -15.00 7.12 18.96
C MET A 585 -15.20 5.66 19.39
N THR A 586 -14.34 4.72 18.99
CA THR A 586 -14.35 3.33 19.47
C THR A 586 -14.30 3.28 21.00
N LEU A 587 -13.37 3.99 21.64
CA LEU A 587 -13.27 3.97 23.10
C LEU A 587 -14.54 4.50 23.81
N VAL A 588 -15.18 5.55 23.26
CA VAL A 588 -16.44 6.10 23.81
C VAL A 588 -17.64 5.20 23.52
N ILE A 589 -17.66 4.49 22.39
CA ILE A 589 -18.69 3.50 22.03
C ILE A 589 -18.56 2.24 22.89
N ASP A 590 -17.34 1.80 23.17
CA ASP A 590 -17.05 0.56 23.88
C ASP A 590 -17.14 0.71 25.40
N GLN A 591 -16.93 1.92 25.96
CA GLN A 591 -16.94 2.18 27.41
C GLN A 591 -18.11 1.55 28.21
N PRO A 592 -19.37 1.51 27.71
CA PRO A 592 -20.49 0.88 28.42
C PRO A 592 -20.39 -0.65 28.52
N PHE A 593 -19.54 -1.28 27.71
CA PHE A 593 -19.27 -2.71 27.71
C PHE A 593 -17.98 -2.98 28.50
N ASP A 594 -18.05 -3.81 29.52
CA ASP A 594 -16.89 -4.19 30.34
C ASP A 594 -16.02 -5.22 29.59
N LEU A 595 -15.32 -4.75 28.55
CA LEU A 595 -14.47 -5.55 27.66
C LEU A 595 -13.06 -5.77 28.26
N THR A 596 -12.99 -6.00 29.57
CA THR A 596 -11.77 -6.31 30.31
C THR A 596 -11.15 -7.64 29.88
N THR A 597 -9.81 -7.71 29.91
CA THR A 597 -9.06 -8.90 29.45
C THR A 597 -9.40 -10.12 30.31
N GLU A 598 -9.62 -9.91 31.60
CA GLU A 598 -10.00 -10.88 32.61
C GLU A 598 -11.39 -11.50 32.32
N ARG A 599 -12.37 -10.68 31.91
CA ARG A 599 -13.67 -11.19 31.44
C ARG A 599 -13.54 -11.94 30.12
N ILE A 600 -12.73 -11.45 29.18
CA ILE A 600 -12.50 -12.11 27.88
C ILE A 600 -11.81 -13.47 28.07
N GLN A 601 -10.89 -13.61 29.03
CA GLN A 601 -10.30 -14.89 29.43
C GLN A 601 -11.29 -15.83 30.12
N ALA A 602 -12.28 -15.31 30.85
CA ALA A 602 -13.35 -16.11 31.45
C ALA A 602 -14.36 -16.65 30.41
N ASP A 603 -14.44 -16.03 29.22
CA ASP A 603 -15.16 -16.51 28.03
C ASP A 603 -16.62 -16.95 28.29
N ASP A 604 -17.30 -16.22 29.18
CA ASP A 604 -18.66 -16.52 29.59
C ASP A 604 -19.73 -16.01 28.61
N HIS A 605 -21.00 -16.36 28.84
CA HIS A 605 -22.09 -15.91 27.98
C HIS A 605 -22.32 -14.38 28.06
N SER A 606 -21.97 -13.71 29.15
CA SER A 606 -22.09 -12.25 29.25
C SER A 606 -21.05 -11.53 28.39
N ILE A 607 -19.75 -11.88 28.48
CA ILE A 607 -18.72 -11.22 27.66
C ILE A 607 -18.92 -11.51 26.16
N ARG A 608 -19.33 -12.74 25.78
CA ARG A 608 -19.66 -13.08 24.38
C ARG A 608 -20.80 -12.23 23.83
N ALA A 609 -21.77 -11.85 24.66
CA ALA A 609 -22.84 -10.91 24.29
C ALA A 609 -22.33 -9.47 24.17
N ASP A 610 -21.53 -8.99 25.14
CA ASP A 610 -20.96 -7.64 25.14
C ASP A 610 -20.07 -7.40 23.91
N ILE A 611 -19.16 -8.33 23.59
CA ILE A 611 -18.34 -8.28 22.36
C ILE A 611 -19.25 -8.27 21.12
N SER A 612 -20.32 -9.08 21.11
CA SER A 612 -21.25 -9.12 19.98
C SER A 612 -21.94 -7.78 19.75
N TYR A 613 -22.30 -7.05 20.80
CA TYR A 613 -22.87 -5.70 20.67
C TYR A 613 -21.85 -4.70 20.10
N ALA A 614 -20.62 -4.69 20.59
CA ALA A 614 -19.55 -3.82 20.06
C ALA A 614 -19.29 -4.10 18.57
N VAL A 615 -19.21 -5.37 18.17
CA VAL A 615 -19.05 -5.80 16.76
C VAL A 615 -20.25 -5.39 15.89
N ILE A 616 -21.48 -5.50 16.40
CA ILE A 616 -22.69 -5.02 15.68
C ILE A 616 -22.61 -3.50 15.46
N ILE A 617 -22.16 -2.72 16.45
CA ILE A 617 -22.01 -1.28 16.34
C ILE A 617 -20.89 -0.91 15.34
N MET A 618 -19.77 -1.64 15.34
CA MET A 618 -18.69 -1.48 14.35
C MET A 618 -19.21 -1.64 12.91
N TYR A 619 -19.96 -2.71 12.62
CA TYR A 619 -20.54 -2.92 11.29
C TYR A 619 -21.62 -1.88 10.96
N ALA A 620 -22.42 -1.44 11.94
CA ALA A 620 -23.40 -0.37 11.74
C ALA A 620 -22.74 0.98 11.39
N MET A 621 -21.63 1.33 12.04
CA MET A 621 -20.83 2.53 11.71
C MET A 621 -20.15 2.41 10.34
N THR A 622 -19.64 1.21 10.02
CA THR A 622 -19.08 0.90 8.69
C THR A 622 -20.13 1.10 7.59
N ALA A 623 -21.36 0.60 7.78
CA ALA A 623 -22.46 0.81 6.84
C ALA A 623 -22.93 2.28 6.79
N PHE A 624 -22.92 2.99 7.94
CA PHE A 624 -23.22 4.42 8.00
C PHE A 624 -22.20 5.26 7.23
N SER A 625 -20.92 4.85 7.18
CA SER A 625 -19.88 5.53 6.37
C SER A 625 -20.25 5.67 4.89
N TRP A 626 -21.08 4.76 4.35
CA TRP A 626 -21.53 4.79 2.95
C TRP A 626 -22.52 5.93 2.66
N VAL A 627 -23.14 6.55 3.66
CA VAL A 627 -23.95 7.77 3.49
C VAL A 627 -23.11 8.90 2.88
N PHE A 628 -21.81 8.95 3.19
CA PHE A 628 -20.89 9.97 2.68
C PHE A 628 -20.51 9.75 1.19
N LEU A 629 -20.79 8.59 0.59
CA LEU A 629 -20.55 8.34 -0.84
C LEU A 629 -21.39 9.23 -1.77
N VAL A 630 -22.43 9.90 -1.23
CA VAL A 630 -23.17 10.96 -1.95
C VAL A 630 -22.27 12.13 -2.35
N PHE A 631 -21.17 12.37 -1.63
CA PHE A 631 -20.22 13.46 -1.87
C PHE A 631 -19.07 13.07 -2.82
N LEU A 632 -18.67 11.80 -2.89
CA LEU A 632 -17.71 11.28 -3.87
C LEU A 632 -18.34 11.27 -5.28
N PRO A 633 -17.72 11.82 -6.35
CA PRO A 633 -18.24 11.68 -7.71
C PRO A 633 -18.34 10.21 -8.16
N PRO A 634 -19.28 9.83 -9.04
CA PRO A 634 -19.44 8.43 -9.46
C PRO A 634 -18.34 7.92 -10.40
N GLN A 635 -17.61 8.80 -11.09
CA GLN A 635 -16.57 8.47 -12.07
C GLN A 635 -15.67 9.69 -12.37
N LYS A 636 -14.55 9.46 -13.06
CA LYS A 636 -13.64 10.47 -13.66
C LYS A 636 -14.38 11.63 -14.35
N GLU A 637 -15.21 11.33 -15.33
CA GLU A 637 -15.94 12.33 -16.15
C GLU A 637 -16.79 13.26 -15.28
N ALA A 638 -17.59 12.70 -14.38
CA ALA A 638 -18.39 13.47 -13.42
C ALA A 638 -17.53 14.30 -12.44
N THR A 639 -16.28 13.90 -12.18
CA THR A 639 -15.32 14.70 -11.40
C THR A 639 -14.86 15.92 -12.20
N GLN A 640 -14.53 15.76 -13.49
CA GLN A 640 -14.16 16.87 -14.37
C GLN A 640 -15.33 17.82 -14.64
N GLU A 641 -16.55 17.29 -14.80
CA GLU A 641 -17.75 18.11 -14.88
C GLU A 641 -17.92 18.95 -13.61
N LEU A 642 -17.87 18.32 -12.42
CA LEU A 642 -18.00 19.00 -11.14
C LEU A 642 -16.89 20.05 -10.90
N LEU A 643 -15.68 19.83 -11.41
CA LEU A 643 -14.55 20.76 -11.33
C LEU A 643 -14.71 21.99 -12.27
N ARG A 644 -15.46 21.82 -13.36
CA ARG A 644 -15.81 22.85 -14.36
C ARG A 644 -17.08 23.63 -14.02
N THR A 645 -18.16 22.95 -13.62
CA THR A 645 -19.52 23.52 -13.47
C THR A 645 -19.99 23.65 -12.02
N GLY A 646 -19.40 22.92 -11.08
CA GLY A 646 -19.91 22.76 -9.71
C GLY A 646 -19.93 24.01 -8.83
N GLY A 647 -19.34 25.12 -9.28
CA GLY A 647 -19.27 26.38 -8.54
C GLY A 647 -18.30 26.39 -7.36
N SER A 648 -18.41 27.42 -6.52
CA SER A 648 -17.56 27.59 -5.33
C SER A 648 -18.32 28.19 -4.15
N SER A 649 -17.85 27.92 -2.93
CA SER A 649 -18.43 28.43 -1.68
C SER A 649 -17.35 28.76 -0.65
N LYS A 650 -17.27 30.04 -0.28
CA LYS A 650 -16.38 30.55 0.79
C LYS A 650 -16.68 29.93 2.16
N ILE A 651 -17.95 29.69 2.45
CA ILE A 651 -18.39 29.12 3.73
C ILE A 651 -17.97 27.65 3.83
N LEU A 652 -18.19 26.85 2.79
CA LEU A 652 -17.87 25.42 2.82
C LEU A 652 -16.36 25.17 2.71
N GLY A 653 -15.63 25.98 1.95
CA GLY A 653 -14.16 25.98 1.98
C GLY A 653 -13.60 26.36 3.35
N GLY A 654 -14.16 27.39 4.00
CA GLY A 654 -13.77 27.82 5.34
C GLY A 654 -14.05 26.78 6.43
N LEU A 655 -15.23 26.13 6.38
CA LEU A 655 -15.55 25.01 7.27
C LEU A 655 -14.60 23.83 7.05
N THR A 656 -14.21 23.55 5.80
CA THR A 656 -13.25 22.49 5.46
C THR A 656 -11.87 22.74 6.04
N VAL A 657 -11.34 23.96 5.90
CA VAL A 657 -10.08 24.35 6.57
C VAL A 657 -10.24 24.29 8.10
N CYS A 658 -11.39 24.69 8.65
CA CYS A 658 -11.65 24.68 10.09
C CYS A 658 -11.59 23.27 10.69
N TYR A 659 -12.39 22.31 10.20
CA TYR A 659 -12.40 20.96 10.78
C TYR A 659 -11.10 20.19 10.52
N LEU A 660 -10.42 20.41 9.37
CA LEU A 660 -9.10 19.80 9.13
C LEU A 660 -8.01 20.40 10.02
N THR A 661 -8.03 21.71 10.28
CA THR A 661 -7.07 22.34 11.21
C THR A 661 -7.30 21.83 12.63
N PHE A 662 -8.56 21.71 13.05
CA PHE A 662 -8.91 21.07 14.32
C PHE A 662 -8.45 19.61 14.36
N ALA A 663 -8.71 18.82 13.32
CA ALA A 663 -8.33 17.40 13.27
C ALA A 663 -6.80 17.19 13.25
N PHE A 664 -6.05 18.07 12.59
CA PHE A 664 -4.59 18.07 12.60
C PHE A 664 -4.03 18.42 13.99
N ILE A 665 -4.53 19.49 14.61
CA ILE A 665 -4.12 19.88 15.97
C ILE A 665 -4.49 18.80 16.98
N TRP A 666 -5.69 18.23 16.87
CA TRP A 666 -6.15 17.12 17.71
C TRP A 666 -5.25 15.89 17.54
N SER A 667 -5.03 15.41 16.31
CA SER A 667 -4.15 14.26 16.05
C SER A 667 -2.73 14.49 16.57
N LEU A 668 -2.17 15.69 16.38
CA LEU A 668 -0.85 16.01 16.93
C LEU A 668 -0.87 16.03 18.46
N MET A 669 -1.92 16.58 19.08
CA MET A 669 -2.11 16.63 20.53
C MET A 669 -2.29 15.22 21.13
N THR A 670 -3.15 14.37 20.58
CA THR A 670 -3.34 12.98 21.08
C THR A 670 -2.06 12.17 20.96
N ASN A 671 -1.38 12.29 19.82
CA ASN A 671 -0.14 11.56 19.56
C ASN A 671 1.01 12.04 20.48
N ILE A 672 1.01 13.31 20.91
CA ILE A 672 1.95 13.84 21.91
C ILE A 672 1.54 13.46 23.34
N MET A 673 0.23 13.48 23.68
CA MET A 673 -0.23 13.09 25.02
C MET A 673 0.02 11.61 25.33
N ALA A 674 -0.02 10.74 24.32
CA ALA A 674 0.39 9.34 24.43
C ALA A 674 1.88 9.19 24.83
N MET A 675 2.75 10.14 24.46
CA MET A 675 4.20 10.08 24.75
C MET A 675 4.58 10.33 26.21
N PHE A 676 3.72 10.94 27.00
CA PHE A 676 4.04 11.28 28.39
C PHE A 676 3.21 10.42 29.34
N ASP A 677 3.87 9.73 30.27
CA ASP A 677 3.24 8.85 31.25
C ASP A 677 2.19 9.58 32.12
N SER A 678 2.33 10.91 32.27
CA SER A 678 1.38 11.78 32.97
C SER A 678 0.07 12.05 32.22
N THR A 679 -0.02 11.70 30.93
CA THR A 679 -1.20 11.96 30.07
C THR A 679 -1.63 10.78 29.20
N SER A 680 -0.80 9.74 29.06
CA SER A 680 -1.10 8.55 28.25
C SER A 680 -2.30 7.75 28.77
N CYS A 681 -2.55 7.77 30.08
CA CYS A 681 -3.70 7.13 30.70
C CYS A 681 -5.05 7.83 30.42
N LEU A 682 -5.05 9.09 29.96
CA LEU A 682 -6.29 9.83 29.70
C LEU A 682 -7.05 9.24 28.51
N MET A 683 -8.38 9.12 28.59
CA MET A 683 -9.20 8.61 27.48
C MET A 683 -9.07 9.44 26.19
N ILE A 684 -8.77 10.74 26.30
CA ILE A 684 -8.48 11.61 25.14
C ILE A 684 -7.17 11.25 24.41
N ALA A 685 -6.21 10.59 25.10
CA ALA A 685 -4.95 10.11 24.54
C ALA A 685 -5.02 8.65 24.08
N GLY A 686 -6.15 7.97 24.30
CA GLY A 686 -6.34 6.54 23.99
C GLY A 686 -6.21 5.59 25.19
N GLY A 687 -5.94 6.12 26.40
CA GLY A 687 -5.83 5.31 27.62
C GLY A 687 -7.18 4.90 28.21
N SER A 688 -7.15 3.98 29.19
CA SER A 688 -8.33 3.45 29.90
C SER A 688 -9.02 4.43 30.86
N GLY A 689 -8.48 5.64 31.01
CA GLY A 689 -8.85 6.58 32.05
C GLY A 689 -7.90 6.54 33.26
N CYS A 690 -7.77 7.69 33.90
CA CYS A 690 -7.11 7.96 35.17
C CYS A 690 -7.79 9.20 35.80
#